data_AF-A0A7W0FZD5-F1
#
_entry.id   AF-A0A7W0FZD5-F1
#
_cell.length_a   1.000
_cell.length_b   1.000
_cell.length_c   1.000
_cell.angle_alpha   90.00
_cell.angle_beta   90.00
_cell.angle_gamma   90.00
#
_symmetry.space_group_name_H-M   'P 1'
#
loop_
_entity.id
_entity.type
_entity.pdbx_description
1 polymer ?
#
loop_
_entity_poly.entity_id
_entity_poly.type
_entity_poly.pdbx_seq_one_letter_code
_entity_poly.pdbx_strand_id
1 'polypeptide(L)'
;SEKNGKLSADAENLRAVDDALAQSILRFRSEYKVLSTYVRPMISRHFDSGMRMWKEPFLAEDGRIHANYRQVGARTGRMSCSDPNMQNQPRDDLRLRYNIRAEDGYKLVACDLANIEMYLFAAYAGEGRLLTAVRSGEDLHELTAKMLGLRDRKRADGNIETARQLGKTYNFCVPTRTAEILTGRGWLAHADVRIGDVTIGFNPQTEKNEWTKIIALNHFKDAQLVDLVSGKWKVSCTPNHSWLSEKRRDGGKCGRYFERQIVTAEDITSEHYITTSAVAETDGNNDCVQAALVAWIAGDGSRNSTGTWIFQKKPKQRKTIERLLTEAGIDYTTSMQSNGVCRYRIPNAQARTFNVETNNAHLDLHAYVLGLSSAARQAFLEAFIDAEGCTDKGTICVAQNEGPVLEAIRTAAYLCGYEPREYGSNKCKTIRLTKPRITGQKLTKTLGNIEDVWCPTTELGSWTMRQGSVVTLTGNSRIYGGGLRTIKRQFRCSMDEARLLKRRFDDAYPEVKNLTNRIEYRLHDQGFISDKLISGRRFRVDVKDAYKGTNYLVQGTAAALLKASLNALHEDGVPVVALIHDEVVAHVPEDEAEDVKELIIKRLTDHSSLNEVIPLRAEGGVYDHWSDAKPAKDGTLFVPEWAA
;
A
#
# COMPACT_ATOMS: atom_id res chain seq x y z
N SER A 1 -10.08 -15.19 7.87
CA SER A 1 -10.91 -13.99 8.07
C SER A 1 -10.53 -13.28 9.35
N GLU A 2 -9.61 -12.38 9.13
CA GLU A 2 -9.22 -11.22 9.91
C GLU A 2 -10.37 -10.22 10.22
N LYS A 3 -11.64 -10.54 10.01
CA LYS A 3 -12.71 -10.03 10.89
C LYS A 3 -12.46 -10.32 12.38
N ASN A 4 -12.24 -11.62 12.59
CA ASN A 4 -12.87 -12.37 13.67
C ASN A 4 -11.99 -13.54 14.15
N GLY A 5 -10.72 -13.65 13.71
CA GLY A 5 -9.82 -14.75 14.09
C GLY A 5 -10.14 -16.12 13.44
N LYS A 6 -10.96 -16.15 12.38
CA LYS A 6 -11.30 -17.40 11.67
C LYS A 6 -10.28 -17.68 10.56
N LEU A 7 -10.01 -18.95 10.22
CA LEU A 7 -9.21 -19.32 9.04
C LEU A 7 -9.70 -18.58 7.77
N SER A 8 -8.79 -18.12 6.89
CA SER A 8 -9.17 -17.45 5.64
C SER A 8 -9.41 -18.48 4.55
N ALA A 9 -10.54 -18.32 3.86
CA ALA A 9 -10.88 -19.11 2.70
C ALA A 9 -10.90 -18.24 1.43
N ASP A 10 -10.10 -17.17 1.34
CA ASP A 10 -10.00 -16.34 0.12
C ASP A 10 -9.53 -17.14 -1.10
N ALA A 11 -9.70 -16.55 -2.29
CA ALA A 11 -9.54 -17.27 -3.54
C ALA A 11 -8.09 -17.70 -3.83
N GLU A 12 -7.11 -17.03 -3.23
CA GLU A 12 -5.71 -17.40 -3.39
C GLU A 12 -5.37 -18.60 -2.48
N ASN A 13 -5.80 -18.54 -1.22
CA ASN A 13 -5.61 -19.62 -0.26
C ASN A 13 -6.32 -20.90 -0.69
N LEU A 14 -7.56 -20.81 -1.18
CA LEU A 14 -8.27 -22.00 -1.67
C LEU A 14 -7.64 -22.61 -2.92
N ARG A 15 -6.99 -21.83 -3.80
CA ARG A 15 -6.29 -22.37 -4.98
C ARG A 15 -4.97 -23.05 -4.62
N ALA A 16 -4.40 -22.69 -3.49
CA ALA A 16 -3.16 -23.28 -2.97
C ALA A 16 -3.39 -24.63 -2.29
N VAL A 17 -4.64 -24.94 -1.91
CA VAL A 17 -5.02 -26.21 -1.30
C VAL A 17 -5.47 -27.16 -2.40
N ASP A 18 -4.72 -28.25 -2.57
CA ASP A 18 -5.06 -29.31 -3.51
C ASP A 18 -6.13 -30.24 -2.91
N ASP A 19 -7.35 -29.71 -2.79
CA ASP A 19 -8.50 -30.38 -2.19
C ASP A 19 -9.79 -30.06 -2.98
N ALA A 20 -10.63 -31.08 -3.19
CA ALA A 20 -11.85 -30.98 -3.98
C ALA A 20 -12.89 -30.01 -3.36
N LEU A 21 -12.94 -29.90 -2.03
CA LEU A 21 -13.79 -28.94 -1.34
C LEU A 21 -13.28 -27.51 -1.56
N ALA A 22 -11.96 -27.29 -1.57
CA ALA A 22 -11.39 -25.97 -1.81
C ALA A 22 -11.72 -25.45 -3.22
N GLN A 23 -11.62 -26.32 -4.23
CA GLN A 23 -12.05 -26.03 -5.60
C GLN A 23 -13.57 -25.76 -5.68
N SER A 24 -14.37 -26.53 -4.94
CA SER A 24 -15.82 -26.32 -4.86
C SER A 24 -16.19 -24.98 -4.20
N ILE A 25 -15.48 -24.55 -3.16
CA ILE A 25 -15.68 -23.25 -2.51
C ILE A 25 -15.27 -22.10 -3.45
N LEU A 26 -14.20 -22.23 -4.22
CA LEU A 26 -13.81 -21.24 -5.23
C LEU A 26 -14.90 -21.05 -6.28
N ARG A 27 -15.43 -22.16 -6.79
CA ARG A 27 -16.55 -22.16 -7.72
C ARG A 27 -17.76 -21.49 -7.09
N PHE A 28 -18.15 -21.91 -5.88
CA PHE A 28 -19.25 -21.29 -5.14
C PHE A 28 -19.05 -19.79 -4.95
N ARG A 29 -17.85 -19.32 -4.59
CA ARG A 29 -17.58 -17.89 -4.38
C ARG A 29 -17.67 -17.07 -5.66
N SER A 30 -17.17 -17.63 -6.76
CA SER A 30 -17.29 -17.00 -8.07
C SER A 30 -18.76 -16.82 -8.44
N GLU A 31 -19.55 -17.91 -8.41
CA GLU A 31 -20.98 -17.87 -8.73
C GLU A 31 -21.79 -17.04 -7.72
N TYR A 32 -21.47 -17.11 -6.42
CA TYR A 32 -22.14 -16.32 -5.39
C TYR A 32 -21.81 -14.83 -5.52
N LYS A 33 -20.58 -14.46 -5.93
CA LYS A 33 -20.24 -13.06 -6.21
C LYS A 33 -21.06 -12.53 -7.38
N VAL A 34 -21.18 -13.32 -8.45
CA VAL A 34 -22.07 -13.06 -9.60
C VAL A 34 -23.50 -12.81 -9.12
N LEU A 35 -24.07 -13.77 -8.38
CA LEU A 35 -25.44 -13.72 -7.90
C LEU A 35 -25.70 -12.55 -6.93
N SER A 36 -24.84 -12.37 -5.93
CA SER A 36 -25.06 -11.41 -4.83
C SER A 36 -24.73 -9.97 -5.19
N THR A 37 -23.76 -9.74 -6.09
CA THR A 37 -23.32 -8.39 -6.44
C THR A 37 -23.98 -7.87 -7.72
N TYR A 38 -24.26 -8.74 -8.68
CA TYR A 38 -24.70 -8.31 -10.02
C TYR A 38 -26.12 -8.74 -10.37
N VAL A 39 -26.57 -9.92 -9.96
CA VAL A 39 -27.92 -10.41 -10.32
C VAL A 39 -28.98 -9.94 -9.33
N ARG A 40 -28.89 -10.35 -8.06
CA ARG A 40 -29.91 -10.06 -7.03
C ARG A 40 -30.16 -8.56 -6.84
N PRO A 41 -29.13 -7.70 -6.71
CA PRO A 41 -29.36 -6.28 -6.54
C PRO A 41 -30.05 -5.64 -7.75
N MET A 42 -29.91 -6.25 -8.92
CA MET A 42 -30.49 -5.72 -10.15
C MET A 42 -31.99 -5.99 -10.24
N ILE A 43 -32.44 -7.21 -9.98
CA ILE A 43 -33.83 -7.64 -10.27
C ILE A 43 -34.72 -7.81 -9.04
N SER A 44 -34.16 -7.81 -7.83
CA SER A 44 -34.93 -8.09 -6.62
C SER A 44 -34.62 -7.13 -5.48
N ARG A 45 -35.65 -6.86 -4.66
CA ARG A 45 -35.47 -6.17 -3.38
C ARG A 45 -34.47 -6.95 -2.53
N HIS A 46 -33.45 -6.27 -2.04
CA HIS A 46 -32.32 -6.91 -1.37
C HIS A 46 -31.90 -6.14 -0.13
N PHE A 47 -31.35 -6.84 0.85
CA PHE A 47 -30.82 -6.22 2.05
C PHE A 47 -29.36 -5.82 1.84
N ASP A 48 -29.08 -4.51 1.86
CA ASP A 48 -27.73 -4.00 1.83
C ASP A 48 -27.16 -3.97 3.25
N SER A 49 -26.34 -4.97 3.57
CA SER A 49 -25.70 -5.08 4.88
C SER A 49 -24.74 -3.93 5.21
N GLY A 50 -24.21 -3.23 4.20
CA GLY A 50 -23.33 -2.08 4.36
C GLY A 50 -24.09 -0.83 4.77
N MET A 51 -25.28 -0.61 4.21
CA MET A 51 -26.19 0.47 4.59
C MET A 51 -27.19 0.09 5.68
N ARG A 52 -27.25 -1.20 6.06
CA ARG A 52 -28.18 -1.77 7.06
C ARG A 52 -29.64 -1.47 6.77
N MET A 53 -30.05 -1.57 5.51
CA MET A 53 -31.44 -1.32 5.08
C MET A 53 -31.82 -2.16 3.85
N TRP A 54 -33.12 -2.30 3.61
CA TRP A 54 -33.65 -2.86 2.38
C TRP A 54 -33.55 -1.84 1.26
N LYS A 55 -33.02 -2.25 0.11
CA LYS A 55 -32.97 -1.49 -1.13
C LYS A 55 -33.88 -2.13 -2.16
N GLU A 56 -34.52 -1.26 -2.93
CA GLU A 56 -35.24 -1.65 -4.13
C GLU A 56 -34.24 -2.13 -5.20
N PRO A 57 -34.70 -2.97 -6.15
CA PRO A 57 -33.86 -3.38 -7.28
C PRO A 57 -33.35 -2.18 -8.07
N PHE A 58 -32.16 -2.31 -8.65
CA PHE A 58 -31.61 -1.28 -9.55
C PHE A 58 -32.30 -1.25 -10.92
N LEU A 59 -32.97 -2.32 -11.32
CA LEU A 59 -33.88 -2.32 -12.45
C LEU A 59 -35.12 -1.53 -12.06
N ALA A 60 -35.29 -0.37 -12.71
CA ALA A 60 -36.43 0.51 -12.49
C ALA A 60 -37.68 -0.02 -13.21
N GLU A 61 -38.83 0.58 -12.91
CA GLU A 61 -40.13 0.20 -13.47
C GLU A 61 -40.22 0.37 -14.99
N ASP A 62 -39.37 1.25 -15.56
CA ASP A 62 -39.22 1.45 -17.01
C ASP A 62 -38.40 0.33 -17.69
N GLY A 63 -37.98 -0.68 -16.94
CA GLY A 63 -37.16 -1.78 -17.43
C GLY A 63 -35.69 -1.41 -17.67
N ARG A 64 -35.23 -0.24 -17.17
CA ARG A 64 -33.86 0.26 -17.37
C ARG A 64 -33.08 0.35 -16.05
N ILE A 65 -31.76 0.47 -16.17
CA ILE A 65 -30.85 0.64 -15.03
C ILE A 65 -30.29 2.06 -15.06
N HIS A 66 -30.47 2.80 -13.97
CA HIS A 66 -30.07 4.20 -13.85
C HIS A 66 -28.86 4.35 -12.92
N ALA A 67 -27.65 4.29 -13.47
CA ALA A 67 -26.42 4.38 -12.69
C ALA A 67 -26.01 5.83 -12.36
N ASN A 68 -25.39 6.03 -11.19
CA ASN A 68 -24.93 7.34 -10.75
C ASN A 68 -23.45 7.57 -11.10
N TYR A 69 -23.19 8.59 -11.93
CA TYR A 69 -21.84 9.01 -12.30
C TYR A 69 -21.41 10.26 -11.53
N ARG A 70 -20.39 10.13 -10.66
CA ARG A 70 -19.76 11.28 -10.00
C ARG A 70 -18.67 11.85 -10.90
N GLN A 71 -18.86 13.08 -11.34
CA GLN A 71 -17.96 13.75 -12.30
C GLN A 71 -16.52 13.89 -11.78
N VAL A 72 -16.33 14.08 -10.47
CA VAL A 72 -15.02 14.21 -9.79
C VAL A 72 -14.89 13.14 -8.70
N GLY A 73 -14.77 11.88 -9.12
CA GLY A 73 -14.70 10.74 -8.20
C GLY A 73 -13.28 10.39 -7.74
N ALA A 74 -12.27 10.59 -8.60
CA ALA A 74 -10.88 10.24 -8.32
C ALA A 74 -9.94 11.46 -8.32
N ARG A 75 -8.81 11.37 -7.62
CA ARG A 75 -7.74 12.41 -7.60
C ARG A 75 -7.14 12.67 -8.98
N THR A 76 -7.19 11.69 -9.89
CA THR A 76 -6.75 11.83 -11.29
C THR A 76 -7.77 12.59 -12.14
N GLY A 77 -8.97 12.87 -11.64
CA GLY A 77 -10.04 13.53 -12.39
C GLY A 77 -10.95 12.57 -13.15
N ARG A 78 -10.77 11.24 -12.99
CA ARG A 78 -11.72 10.23 -13.49
C ARG A 78 -13.08 10.32 -12.81
N MET A 79 -14.11 9.95 -13.57
CA MET A 79 -15.46 9.74 -13.05
C MET A 79 -15.50 8.43 -12.25
N SER A 80 -16.41 8.34 -11.29
CA SER A 80 -16.71 7.09 -10.58
C SER A 80 -18.19 6.76 -10.69
N CYS A 81 -18.52 5.48 -10.86
CA CYS A 81 -19.89 4.98 -10.99
C CYS A 81 -20.35 4.24 -9.72
N SER A 82 -21.58 4.50 -9.27
CA SER A 82 -22.21 3.80 -8.14
C SER A 82 -23.71 3.61 -8.35
N ASP A 83 -24.29 2.70 -7.57
CA ASP A 83 -25.75 2.51 -7.46
C ASP A 83 -26.50 2.36 -8.80
N PRO A 84 -26.19 1.35 -9.64
CA PRO A 84 -25.13 0.35 -9.49
C PRO A 84 -23.81 0.78 -10.16
N ASN A 85 -22.70 0.17 -9.75
CA ASN A 85 -21.40 0.43 -10.38
C ASN A 85 -21.27 -0.33 -11.71
N MET A 86 -21.57 0.37 -12.81
CA MET A 86 -21.49 -0.17 -14.17
C MET A 86 -20.07 -0.20 -14.74
N GLN A 87 -19.11 0.50 -14.12
CA GLN A 87 -17.71 0.49 -14.57
C GLN A 87 -16.98 -0.81 -14.22
N ASN A 88 -17.45 -1.54 -13.20
CA ASN A 88 -16.80 -2.76 -12.69
C ASN A 88 -17.53 -4.04 -13.09
N GLN A 89 -18.30 -4.03 -14.19
CA GLN A 89 -18.97 -5.24 -14.68
C GLN A 89 -17.92 -6.28 -15.14
N PRO A 90 -18.01 -7.55 -14.68
CA PRO A 90 -17.04 -8.59 -15.02
C PRO A 90 -16.84 -8.69 -16.53
N ARG A 91 -15.59 -8.51 -16.96
CA ARG A 91 -15.27 -8.46 -18.39
C ARG A 91 -15.42 -9.82 -19.08
N ASP A 92 -15.25 -10.91 -18.34
CA ASP A 92 -15.17 -12.28 -18.88
C ASP A 92 -16.41 -13.13 -18.56
N ASP A 93 -17.39 -12.60 -17.81
CA ASP A 93 -18.65 -13.29 -17.57
C ASP A 93 -19.73 -12.80 -18.57
N LEU A 94 -19.76 -13.45 -19.73
CA LEU A 94 -20.66 -13.10 -20.83
C LEU A 94 -22.14 -13.27 -20.45
N ARG A 95 -22.47 -14.15 -19.49
CA ARG A 95 -23.84 -14.34 -18.99
C ARG A 95 -24.41 -13.04 -18.43
N LEU A 96 -23.62 -12.31 -17.64
CA LEU A 96 -24.04 -11.04 -17.05
C LEU A 96 -24.17 -9.95 -18.12
N ARG A 97 -23.18 -9.84 -19.01
CA ARG A 97 -23.19 -8.81 -20.06
C ARG A 97 -24.31 -9.03 -21.09
N TYR A 98 -24.70 -10.27 -21.34
CA TYR A 98 -25.82 -10.62 -22.21
C TYR A 98 -27.15 -10.02 -21.73
N ASN A 99 -27.33 -9.86 -20.41
CA ASN A 99 -28.54 -9.27 -19.85
C ASN A 99 -28.66 -7.75 -20.09
N ILE A 100 -27.58 -7.10 -20.51
CA ILE A 100 -27.58 -5.67 -20.85
C ILE A 100 -27.71 -5.59 -22.36
N ARG A 101 -28.88 -5.20 -22.84
CA ARG A 101 -29.26 -5.24 -24.25
C ARG A 101 -29.91 -3.94 -24.70
N ALA A 102 -29.89 -3.72 -26.00
CA ALA A 102 -30.72 -2.71 -26.62
C ALA A 102 -32.20 -3.10 -26.54
N GLU A 103 -33.08 -2.09 -26.57
CA GLU A 103 -34.50 -2.26 -26.83
C GLU A 103 -34.76 -2.72 -28.27
N ASP A 104 -35.89 -3.37 -28.53
CA ASP A 104 -36.26 -3.81 -29.88
C ASP A 104 -36.32 -2.62 -30.86
N GLY A 105 -35.69 -2.76 -32.02
CA GLY A 105 -35.54 -1.67 -33.00
C GLY A 105 -34.41 -0.68 -32.69
N TYR A 106 -33.64 -0.93 -31.63
CA TYR A 106 -32.46 -0.15 -31.25
C TYR A 106 -31.21 -1.03 -31.19
N LYS A 107 -30.04 -0.39 -31.13
CA LYS A 107 -28.74 -1.03 -30.90
C LYS A 107 -27.95 -0.33 -29.80
N LEU A 108 -27.05 -1.08 -29.17
CA LEU A 108 -25.97 -0.55 -28.35
C LEU A 108 -24.78 -0.26 -29.24
N VAL A 109 -24.29 0.97 -29.21
CA VAL A 109 -23.07 1.36 -29.90
C VAL A 109 -21.99 1.58 -28.84
N ALA A 110 -21.00 0.71 -28.79
CA ALA A 110 -19.90 0.83 -27.84
C ALA A 110 -18.58 1.07 -28.56
N CYS A 111 -17.91 2.16 -28.20
CA CYS A 111 -16.63 2.55 -28.78
C CYS A 111 -15.61 2.87 -27.69
N ASP A 112 -14.38 2.39 -27.84
CA ASP A 112 -13.28 2.58 -26.90
C ASP A 112 -12.07 3.26 -27.55
N LEU A 113 -11.37 4.06 -26.76
CA LEU A 113 -10.11 4.66 -27.18
C LEU A 113 -8.97 3.63 -27.10
N ALA A 114 -8.43 3.24 -28.25
CA ALA A 114 -7.42 2.19 -28.33
C ALA A 114 -6.09 2.61 -27.67
N ASN A 115 -5.70 1.91 -26.60
CA ASN A 115 -4.42 2.05 -25.90
C ASN A 115 -4.07 3.49 -25.47
N ILE A 116 -5.08 4.32 -25.19
CA ILE A 116 -4.88 5.76 -24.97
C ILE A 116 -3.89 6.09 -23.86
N GLU A 117 -3.85 5.31 -22.77
CA GLU A 117 -2.88 5.55 -21.69
C GLU A 117 -1.42 5.40 -22.17
N MET A 118 -1.15 4.46 -23.07
CA MET A 118 0.20 4.29 -23.62
C MET A 118 0.56 5.38 -24.61
N TYR A 119 -0.40 5.84 -25.41
CA TYR A 119 -0.19 6.96 -26.33
C TYR A 119 0.07 8.24 -25.51
N LEU A 120 -0.74 8.42 -24.47
CA LEU A 120 -0.57 9.25 -23.27
C LEU A 120 0.89 9.35 -22.83
N PHE A 121 1.37 8.20 -22.42
CA PHE A 121 2.70 8.01 -21.89
C PHE A 121 3.78 8.35 -22.92
N ALA A 122 3.63 7.91 -24.18
CA ALA A 122 4.57 8.24 -25.26
C ALA A 122 4.66 9.75 -25.50
N ALA A 123 3.52 10.44 -25.52
CA ALA A 123 3.43 11.90 -25.66
C ALA A 123 4.13 12.64 -24.52
N TYR A 124 3.88 12.25 -23.27
CA TYR A 124 4.55 12.86 -22.10
C TYR A 124 6.04 12.53 -22.05
N ALA A 125 6.40 11.28 -22.39
CA ALA A 125 7.79 10.86 -22.44
C ALA A 125 8.56 11.66 -23.49
N GLY A 126 7.93 11.97 -24.63
CA GLY A 126 8.62 12.58 -25.77
C GLY A 126 9.59 11.61 -26.43
N GLU A 127 9.37 10.30 -26.25
CA GLU A 127 10.26 9.27 -26.76
C GLU A 127 9.99 9.03 -28.24
N GLY A 128 10.96 9.41 -29.09
CA GLY A 128 10.81 9.39 -30.55
C GLY A 128 10.41 8.03 -31.10
N ARG A 129 10.93 6.93 -30.53
CA ARG A 129 10.55 5.58 -30.98
C ARG A 129 9.09 5.23 -30.66
N LEU A 130 8.62 5.57 -29.46
CA LEU A 130 7.23 5.35 -29.09
C LEU A 130 6.29 6.23 -29.92
N LEU A 131 6.66 7.49 -30.15
CA LEU A 131 5.89 8.42 -30.99
C LEU A 131 5.82 7.95 -32.45
N THR A 132 6.92 7.46 -33.02
CA THR A 132 6.91 6.88 -34.37
C THR A 132 5.98 5.67 -34.44
N ALA A 133 6.04 4.77 -33.45
CA ALA A 133 5.20 3.58 -33.40
C ALA A 133 3.71 3.90 -33.26
N VAL A 134 3.35 4.90 -32.44
CA VAL A 134 1.98 5.44 -32.37
C VAL A 134 1.55 5.96 -33.75
N ARG A 135 2.44 6.69 -34.46
CA ARG A 135 2.14 7.27 -35.77
C ARG A 135 2.00 6.24 -36.90
N SER A 136 2.86 5.22 -36.90
CA SER A 136 2.79 4.10 -37.85
C SER A 136 1.67 3.11 -37.52
N GLY A 137 1.12 3.16 -36.30
CA GLY A 137 0.06 2.27 -35.88
C GLY A 137 0.48 0.91 -35.38
N GLU A 138 1.73 0.80 -34.96
CA GLU A 138 2.28 -0.40 -34.35
C GLU A 138 1.68 -0.60 -32.94
N ASP A 139 1.35 -1.85 -32.56
CA ASP A 139 0.95 -2.16 -31.19
C ASP A 139 2.15 -1.89 -30.26
N LEU A 140 2.02 -0.89 -29.38
CA LEU A 140 3.10 -0.48 -28.49
C LEU A 140 3.48 -1.55 -27.47
N HIS A 141 2.55 -2.42 -27.07
CA HIS A 141 2.85 -3.56 -26.20
C HIS A 141 3.67 -4.61 -26.96
N GLU A 142 3.35 -4.86 -28.23
CA GLU A 142 4.11 -5.75 -29.10
C GLU A 142 5.51 -5.17 -29.41
N LEU A 143 5.59 -3.88 -29.73
CA LEU A 143 6.85 -3.18 -29.94
C LEU A 143 7.73 -3.23 -28.68
N THR A 144 7.15 -2.92 -27.51
CA THR A 144 7.87 -3.02 -26.24
C THR A 144 8.31 -4.45 -26.00
N ALA A 145 7.47 -5.44 -26.29
CA ALA A 145 7.84 -6.85 -26.17
C ALA A 145 8.97 -7.26 -27.12
N LYS A 146 8.95 -6.79 -28.37
CA LYS A 146 9.99 -7.03 -29.38
C LYS A 146 11.32 -6.38 -29.01
N MET A 147 11.31 -5.14 -28.52
CA MET A 147 12.49 -4.42 -28.05
C MET A 147 13.12 -5.07 -26.82
N LEU A 148 12.27 -5.60 -25.95
CA LEU A 148 12.71 -6.40 -24.80
C LEU A 148 13.18 -7.80 -25.22
N GLY A 149 12.66 -8.35 -26.32
CA GLY A 149 12.95 -9.70 -26.81
C GLY A 149 12.11 -10.79 -26.15
N LEU A 150 10.88 -10.45 -25.76
CA LEU A 150 9.92 -11.34 -25.09
C LEU A 150 9.23 -12.28 -26.09
N ARG A 151 8.84 -13.48 -25.64
CA ARG A 151 8.13 -14.50 -26.43
C ARG A 151 6.95 -15.07 -25.64
N ASP A 152 5.97 -15.63 -26.35
CA ASP A 152 4.82 -16.30 -25.75
C ASP A 152 5.22 -17.50 -24.89
N ARG A 153 4.50 -17.73 -23.79
CA ARG A 153 4.74 -18.88 -22.89
C ARG A 153 3.47 -19.67 -22.64
N LYS A 154 3.58 -21.00 -22.56
CA LYS A 154 2.48 -21.88 -22.17
C LYS A 154 2.38 -21.96 -20.64
N ARG A 155 1.19 -21.77 -20.09
CA ARG A 155 0.88 -21.88 -18.65
C ARG A 155 0.60 -23.33 -18.25
N ALA A 156 0.63 -23.58 -16.94
CA ALA A 156 0.37 -24.90 -16.35
C ALA A 156 -1.07 -25.40 -16.55
N ASP A 157 -2.03 -24.48 -16.78
CA ASP A 157 -3.42 -24.77 -17.11
C ASP A 157 -3.65 -25.03 -18.62
N GLY A 158 -2.58 -25.06 -19.43
CA GLY A 158 -2.63 -25.29 -20.87
C GLY A 158 -2.83 -24.03 -21.72
N ASN A 159 -3.18 -22.89 -21.12
CA ASN A 159 -3.39 -21.62 -21.83
C ASN A 159 -2.06 -20.96 -22.24
N ILE A 160 -2.03 -20.23 -23.37
CA ILE A 160 -0.87 -19.44 -23.80
C ILE A 160 -0.98 -18.04 -23.19
N GLU A 161 0.01 -17.64 -22.39
CA GLU A 161 0.17 -16.27 -21.90
C GLU A 161 1.08 -15.51 -22.86
N THR A 162 0.52 -14.51 -23.52
CA THR A 162 1.19 -13.81 -24.62
C THR A 162 2.20 -12.80 -24.10
N ALA A 163 3.24 -12.50 -24.89
CA ALA A 163 4.22 -11.47 -24.56
C ALA A 163 3.56 -10.10 -24.23
N ARG A 164 2.42 -9.83 -24.87
CA ARG A 164 1.52 -8.69 -24.64
C ARG A 164 0.86 -8.68 -23.25
N GLN A 165 0.48 -9.83 -22.71
CA GLN A 165 -0.11 -9.95 -21.38
C GLN A 165 0.94 -9.81 -20.26
N LEU A 166 2.16 -10.29 -20.50
CA LEU A 166 3.26 -10.19 -19.54
C LEU A 166 3.60 -8.72 -19.22
N GLY A 167 3.47 -7.80 -20.17
CA GLY A 167 3.70 -6.37 -19.95
C GLY A 167 2.77 -5.69 -18.92
N LYS A 168 1.69 -6.34 -18.46
CA LYS A 168 0.59 -5.69 -17.70
C LYS A 168 0.65 -5.77 -16.15
N THR A 169 1.59 -6.47 -15.47
CA THR A 169 1.29 -6.96 -14.07
C THR A 169 2.41 -6.88 -12.97
N TYR A 170 2.95 -5.75 -12.50
CA TYR A 170 4.14 -5.71 -11.57
C TYR A 170 3.89 -5.17 -10.12
N ASN A 171 4.15 -5.94 -9.03
CA ASN A 171 4.36 -5.47 -7.61
C ASN A 171 4.68 -6.60 -6.59
N PHE A 172 5.73 -6.60 -5.72
CA PHE A 172 5.98 -7.63 -4.64
C PHE A 172 6.96 -7.20 -3.48
N CYS A 173 6.92 -7.81 -2.26
CA CYS A 173 7.40 -7.21 -0.95
C CYS A 173 8.06 -8.19 0.11
N VAL A 174 7.90 -8.07 1.45
CA VAL A 174 8.74 -8.73 2.52
C VAL A 174 8.33 -10.18 2.89
N PRO A 175 9.21 -11.05 3.44
CA PRO A 175 8.88 -12.46 3.72
C PRO A 175 7.76 -12.67 4.74
N THR A 176 6.80 -13.53 4.39
CA THR A 176 5.63 -13.88 5.20
C THR A 176 5.98 -14.58 6.50
N ARG A 177 7.06 -15.36 6.51
CA ARG A 177 7.45 -16.21 7.65
C ARG A 177 8.13 -15.43 8.78
N THR A 178 8.80 -14.33 8.46
CA THR A 178 9.69 -13.63 9.40
C THR A 178 9.34 -12.18 9.61
N ALA A 179 8.59 -11.55 8.68
CA ALA A 179 8.17 -10.17 8.81
C ALA A 179 6.84 -10.03 9.53
N GLU A 180 6.82 -9.19 10.55
CA GLU A 180 5.65 -8.75 11.28
C GLU A 180 5.46 -7.23 11.11
N ILE A 181 4.25 -6.74 11.36
CA ILE A 181 3.91 -5.30 11.33
C ILE A 181 3.46 -4.84 12.72
N LEU A 182 3.81 -3.61 13.09
CA LEU A 182 3.30 -2.99 14.32
C LEU A 182 1.90 -2.43 14.06
N THR A 183 0.91 -2.86 14.84
CA THR A 183 -0.45 -2.31 14.79
C THR A 183 -0.90 -1.85 16.17
N GLY A 184 -2.07 -1.18 16.25
CA GLY A 184 -2.71 -0.88 17.52
C GLY A 184 -3.06 -2.11 18.38
N ARG A 185 -3.03 -3.31 17.79
CA ARG A 185 -3.24 -4.60 18.48
C ARG A 185 -1.92 -5.29 18.87
N GLY A 186 -0.78 -4.62 18.64
CA GLY A 186 0.55 -5.19 18.83
C GLY A 186 1.20 -5.66 17.52
N TRP A 187 2.24 -6.48 17.65
CA TRP A 187 2.95 -7.09 16.53
C TRP A 187 2.11 -8.21 15.91
N LEU A 188 1.94 -8.15 14.60
CA LEU A 188 1.14 -9.13 13.87
C LEU A 188 1.95 -9.72 12.72
N ALA A 189 1.94 -11.04 12.59
CA ALA A 189 2.45 -11.73 11.41
C ALA A 189 1.54 -11.50 10.21
N HIS A 190 2.06 -11.71 9.00
CA HIS A 190 1.30 -11.60 7.74
C HIS A 190 -0.15 -12.13 7.81
N ALA A 191 -0.35 -13.30 8.41
CA ALA A 191 -1.64 -13.98 8.46
C ALA A 191 -2.67 -13.38 9.43
N ASP A 192 -2.27 -12.39 10.24
CA ASP A 192 -3.08 -11.78 11.29
C ASP A 192 -3.45 -10.31 11.02
N VAL A 193 -2.94 -9.74 9.91
CA VAL A 193 -2.96 -8.31 9.56
C VAL A 193 -4.07 -8.01 8.59
N ARG A 194 -4.93 -7.04 8.91
CA ARG A 194 -6.26 -6.89 8.30
C ARG A 194 -6.33 -5.60 7.50
N ILE A 195 -7.02 -5.60 6.35
CA ILE A 195 -7.36 -4.34 5.69
C ILE A 195 -8.24 -3.51 6.63
N GLY A 196 -7.81 -2.28 6.90
CA GLY A 196 -8.39 -1.36 7.87
C GLY A 196 -7.69 -1.32 9.23
N ASP A 197 -6.77 -2.23 9.54
CA ASP A 197 -5.89 -2.08 10.70
C ASP A 197 -5.09 -0.78 10.57
N VAL A 198 -4.76 -0.16 11.70
CA VAL A 198 -3.85 0.98 11.75
C VAL A 198 -2.46 0.51 12.15
N THR A 199 -1.46 0.99 11.42
CA THR A 199 -0.04 0.77 11.69
C THR A 199 0.66 2.10 11.88
N ILE A 200 1.87 2.09 12.42
CA ILE A 200 2.72 3.27 12.48
C ILE A 200 3.46 3.40 11.15
N GLY A 201 3.31 4.54 10.49
CA GLY A 201 4.03 4.90 9.26
C GLY A 201 4.62 6.29 9.40
N PHE A 202 5.61 6.63 8.58
CA PHE A 202 6.24 7.95 8.60
C PHE A 202 5.39 8.95 7.83
N ASN A 203 5.00 10.03 8.51
CA ASN A 203 4.40 11.20 7.91
C ASN A 203 5.51 12.21 7.57
N PRO A 204 5.82 12.40 6.27
CA PRO A 204 6.86 13.32 5.83
C PRO A 204 6.49 14.81 5.96
N GLN A 205 5.22 15.16 6.25
CA GLN A 205 4.83 16.54 6.53
C GLN A 205 5.22 16.96 7.96
N THR A 206 5.00 16.07 8.92
CA THR A 206 5.32 16.30 10.33
C THR A 206 6.72 15.81 10.71
N GLU A 207 7.36 15.04 9.83
CA GLU A 207 8.61 14.30 10.06
C GLU A 207 8.54 13.33 11.24
N LYS A 208 7.32 12.91 11.58
CA LYS A 208 7.03 12.01 12.69
C LYS A 208 6.37 10.73 12.18
N ASN A 209 6.46 9.70 13.00
CA ASN A 209 5.72 8.47 12.81
C ASN A 209 4.27 8.67 13.30
N GLU A 210 3.26 8.24 12.55
CA GLU A 210 1.84 8.46 12.85
C GLU A 210 1.03 7.21 12.53
N TRP A 211 -0.16 7.11 13.13
CA TRP A 211 -1.12 6.07 12.77
C TRP A 211 -1.61 6.25 11.33
N THR A 212 -1.48 5.21 10.52
CA THR A 212 -1.95 5.17 9.13
C THR A 212 -2.71 3.88 8.86
N LYS A 213 -3.77 3.97 8.05
CA LYS A 213 -4.60 2.80 7.72
C LYS A 213 -3.92 1.92 6.68
N ILE A 214 -4.00 0.61 6.89
CA ILE A 214 -3.67 -0.41 5.89
C ILE A 214 -4.85 -0.51 4.92
N ILE A 215 -4.63 -0.11 3.66
CA ILE A 215 -5.67 -0.06 2.61
C ILE A 215 -5.62 -1.24 1.64
N ALA A 216 -4.50 -1.97 1.59
CA ALA A 216 -4.38 -3.20 0.82
C ALA A 216 -3.33 -4.12 1.42
N LEU A 217 -3.49 -5.43 1.20
CA LEU A 217 -2.54 -6.47 1.55
C LEU A 217 -2.31 -7.30 0.30
N ASN A 218 -1.06 -7.31 -0.16
CA ASN A 218 -0.69 -8.04 -1.36
C ASN A 218 0.17 -9.23 -0.96
N HIS A 219 -0.19 -10.42 -1.40
CA HIS A 219 0.54 -11.65 -1.13
C HIS A 219 1.09 -12.23 -2.42
N PHE A 220 2.23 -12.89 -2.30
CA PHE A 220 2.96 -13.36 -3.45
C PHE A 220 3.87 -14.55 -3.15
N LYS A 221 3.90 -15.51 -4.07
CA LYS A 221 4.70 -16.73 -3.90
C LYS A 221 6.10 -16.64 -4.50
N ASP A 222 7.00 -17.46 -3.94
CA ASP A 222 8.32 -17.76 -4.51
C ASP A 222 9.15 -16.52 -4.89
N ALA A 223 9.23 -15.54 -4.00
CA ALA A 223 9.99 -14.33 -4.24
C ALA A 223 11.42 -14.43 -3.71
N GLN A 224 12.39 -14.11 -4.56
CA GLN A 224 13.79 -14.02 -4.19
C GLN A 224 14.02 -12.85 -3.24
N LEU A 225 14.54 -13.13 -2.04
CA LEU A 225 14.90 -12.13 -1.04
C LEU A 225 16.35 -11.63 -1.20
N VAL A 226 16.62 -10.48 -0.59
CA VAL A 226 17.95 -9.98 -0.23
C VAL A 226 17.99 -9.70 1.25
N ASP A 227 19.07 -10.15 1.88
CA ASP A 227 19.41 -9.81 3.24
C ASP A 227 20.25 -8.53 3.24
N LEU A 228 19.73 -7.48 3.88
CA LEU A 228 20.46 -6.26 4.19
C LEU A 228 21.04 -6.39 5.59
N VAL A 229 22.36 -6.29 5.74
CA VAL A 229 23.08 -6.51 6.99
C VAL A 229 23.99 -5.34 7.31
N SER A 230 23.86 -4.75 8.51
CA SER A 230 24.80 -3.77 9.05
C SER A 230 25.05 -4.01 10.54
N GLY A 231 26.12 -4.73 10.85
CA GLY A 231 26.41 -5.19 12.20
C GLY A 231 25.32 -6.16 12.68
N LYS A 232 24.61 -5.80 13.76
CA LYS A 232 23.49 -6.59 14.29
C LYS A 232 22.13 -6.27 13.64
N TRP A 233 22.06 -5.23 12.82
CA TRP A 233 20.85 -4.92 12.07
C TRP A 233 20.80 -5.82 10.84
N LYS A 234 19.81 -6.71 10.77
CA LYS A 234 19.58 -7.61 9.65
C LYS A 234 18.10 -7.64 9.29
N VAL A 235 17.79 -7.43 8.03
CA VAL A 235 16.44 -7.55 7.48
C VAL A 235 16.49 -8.23 6.11
N SER A 236 15.52 -9.10 5.86
CA SER A 236 15.31 -9.80 4.59
C SER A 236 14.11 -9.18 3.90
N CYS A 237 14.25 -8.78 2.65
CA CYS A 237 13.17 -8.17 1.88
C CYS A 237 13.30 -8.48 0.40
N THR A 238 12.25 -8.28 -0.39
CA THR A 238 12.45 -8.28 -1.83
C THR A 238 13.31 -7.10 -2.25
N PRO A 239 14.03 -7.21 -3.37
CA PRO A 239 15.05 -6.21 -3.68
C PRO A 239 14.45 -4.89 -4.20
N ASN A 240 13.20 -4.92 -4.65
CA ASN A 240 12.39 -3.75 -4.98
C ASN A 240 11.65 -3.17 -3.76
N HIS A 241 11.83 -3.73 -2.55
CA HIS A 241 11.24 -3.19 -1.33
C HIS A 241 11.80 -1.80 -1.04
N SER A 242 10.92 -0.86 -0.71
CA SER A 242 11.26 0.54 -0.56
C SER A 242 11.65 0.87 0.87
N TRP A 243 12.65 1.72 1.03
CA TRP A 243 13.19 2.15 2.31
C TRP A 243 13.18 3.68 2.36
N LEU A 244 12.75 4.22 3.49
CA LEU A 244 12.99 5.63 3.80
C LEU A 244 14.49 5.83 3.98
N SER A 245 15.08 6.72 3.20
CA SER A 245 16.52 6.95 3.23
C SER A 245 16.84 8.42 3.10
N GLU A 246 17.99 8.80 3.65
CA GLU A 246 18.62 10.09 3.41
C GLU A 246 19.85 9.88 2.54
N LYS A 247 20.05 10.74 1.54
CA LYS A 247 21.27 10.77 0.71
C LYS A 247 22.12 11.95 1.11
N ARG A 248 23.41 11.71 1.33
CA ARG A 248 24.36 12.79 1.60
C ARG A 248 24.60 13.59 0.32
N ARG A 249 24.33 14.90 0.34
CA ARG A 249 24.60 15.84 -0.75
C ARG A 249 25.65 16.86 -0.35
N ASP A 250 26.40 17.33 -1.34
CA ASP A 250 27.33 18.45 -1.17
C ASP A 250 26.61 19.75 -1.54
N GLY A 251 26.45 20.65 -0.58
CA GLY A 251 25.85 21.97 -0.77
C GLY A 251 26.88 23.06 -1.10
N GLY A 252 28.13 22.68 -1.41
CA GLY A 252 29.19 23.64 -1.71
C GLY A 252 29.45 24.58 -0.54
N LYS A 253 29.19 25.88 -0.71
CA LYS A 253 29.39 26.91 0.33
C LYS A 253 28.48 26.74 1.56
N CYS A 254 27.36 26.03 1.43
CA CYS A 254 26.39 25.83 2.52
C CYS A 254 26.70 24.57 3.37
N GLY A 255 27.79 23.86 3.07
CA GLY A 255 28.13 22.61 3.73
C GLY A 255 27.32 21.42 3.22
N ARG A 256 27.55 20.24 3.81
CA ARG A 256 26.84 19.01 3.42
C ARG A 256 25.44 18.99 4.02
N TYR A 257 24.45 18.56 3.24
CA TYR A 257 23.09 18.34 3.71
C TYR A 257 22.61 16.92 3.38
N PHE A 258 21.51 16.51 4.00
CA PHE A 258 20.89 15.22 3.80
C PHE A 258 19.56 15.41 3.07
N GLU A 259 19.43 14.79 1.91
CA GLU A 259 18.21 14.81 1.11
C GLU A 259 17.41 13.54 1.40
N ARG A 260 16.18 13.69 1.91
CA ARG A 260 15.31 12.54 2.20
C ARG A 260 14.65 12.04 0.91
N GLN A 261 14.65 10.74 0.72
CA GLN A 261 14.12 10.07 -0.46
C GLN A 261 13.65 8.64 -0.12
N ILE A 262 12.91 8.04 -1.04
CA ILE A 262 12.60 6.60 -0.99
C ILE A 262 13.53 5.89 -1.97
N VAL A 263 14.21 4.85 -1.50
CA VAL A 263 15.16 4.04 -2.29
C VAL A 263 14.80 2.57 -2.18
N THR A 264 15.04 1.77 -3.22
CA THR A 264 14.80 0.33 -3.12
C THR A 264 15.97 -0.39 -2.43
N ALA A 265 15.71 -1.56 -1.85
CA ALA A 265 16.74 -2.39 -1.22
C ALA A 265 17.93 -2.66 -2.16
N GLU A 266 17.69 -2.81 -3.46
CA GLU A 266 18.73 -2.98 -4.49
C GLU A 266 19.51 -1.69 -4.80
N ASP A 267 18.85 -0.54 -4.79
CA ASP A 267 19.44 0.75 -5.17
C ASP A 267 20.19 1.46 -4.01
N ILE A 268 20.08 0.96 -2.78
CA ILE A 268 20.84 1.51 -1.64
C ILE A 268 22.34 1.43 -1.91
N THR A 269 23.01 2.57 -1.97
CA THR A 269 24.48 2.67 -2.11
C THR A 269 25.14 3.12 -0.82
N SER A 270 26.47 3.22 -0.82
CA SER A 270 27.26 3.74 0.30
C SER A 270 26.96 5.20 0.68
N GLU A 271 26.29 5.96 -0.18
CA GLU A 271 25.90 7.36 0.05
C GLU A 271 24.59 7.51 0.83
N HIS A 272 23.87 6.41 1.02
CA HIS A 272 22.54 6.38 1.62
C HIS A 272 22.60 6.10 3.13
N TYR A 273 21.59 6.58 3.83
CA TYR A 273 21.33 6.31 5.24
C TYR A 273 19.87 5.87 5.38
N ILE A 274 19.62 4.59 5.65
CA ILE A 274 18.27 4.09 5.88
C ILE A 274 17.77 4.68 7.19
N THR A 275 16.63 5.36 7.16
CA THR A 275 15.94 5.87 8.35
C THR A 275 15.14 4.72 8.95
N THR A 276 15.50 4.30 10.16
CA THR A 276 14.89 3.12 10.78
C THR A 276 13.78 3.47 11.76
N SER A 277 13.74 4.68 12.30
CA SER A 277 12.63 5.16 13.12
C SER A 277 12.55 6.69 13.13
N ALA A 278 11.44 7.20 13.62
CA ALA A 278 11.21 8.60 13.94
C ALA A 278 10.32 8.65 15.18
N VAL A 279 10.28 9.80 15.87
CA VAL A 279 9.38 10.00 17.01
C VAL A 279 7.95 9.79 16.53
N ALA A 280 7.20 8.93 17.22
CA ALA A 280 5.81 8.68 16.90
C ALA A 280 4.92 9.73 17.58
N GLU A 281 4.01 10.36 16.85
CA GLU A 281 2.97 11.23 17.39
C GLU A 281 1.67 10.42 17.45
N THR A 282 1.17 10.16 18.66
CA THR A 282 -0.03 9.36 18.89
C THR A 282 -0.93 10.04 19.92
N ASP A 283 -2.24 10.06 19.67
CA ASP A 283 -3.25 10.73 20.51
C ASP A 283 -3.64 9.91 21.77
N GLY A 284 -2.65 9.30 22.42
CA GLY A 284 -2.83 8.39 23.55
C GLY A 284 -2.94 9.07 24.92
N ASN A 285 -2.99 8.27 25.99
CA ASN A 285 -2.95 8.75 27.38
C ASN A 285 -1.71 9.64 27.59
N ASN A 286 -1.93 10.88 28.04
CA ASN A 286 -0.91 11.90 28.21
C ASN A 286 -0.42 12.06 29.66
N ASP A 287 -0.79 11.15 30.56
CA ASP A 287 -0.33 11.17 31.95
C ASP A 287 1.12 10.68 32.06
N CYS A 288 2.07 11.62 31.98
CA CYS A 288 3.49 11.36 32.10
C CYS A 288 3.89 10.81 33.48
N VAL A 289 3.20 11.22 34.55
CA VAL A 289 3.53 10.79 35.92
C VAL A 289 3.13 9.33 36.11
N GLN A 290 1.91 8.97 35.69
CA GLN A 290 1.44 7.59 35.71
C GLN A 290 2.33 6.70 34.84
N ALA A 291 2.68 7.14 33.63
CA ALA A 291 3.57 6.38 32.73
C ALA A 291 4.95 6.12 33.35
N ALA A 292 5.56 7.14 33.98
CA ALA A 292 6.83 6.98 34.69
C ALA A 292 6.72 6.02 35.89
N LEU A 293 5.64 6.10 36.68
CA LEU A 293 5.41 5.20 37.82
C LEU A 293 5.21 3.75 37.39
N VAL A 294 4.47 3.51 36.30
CA VAL A 294 4.31 2.16 35.72
C VAL A 294 5.66 1.58 35.35
N ALA A 295 6.55 2.37 34.74
CA ALA A 295 7.92 1.95 34.42
C ALA A 295 8.75 1.60 35.67
N TRP A 296 8.69 2.43 36.72
CA TRP A 296 9.36 2.15 38.00
C TRP A 296 8.87 0.86 38.68
N ILE A 297 7.56 0.61 38.65
CA ILE A 297 6.97 -0.61 39.22
C ILE A 297 7.36 -1.85 38.40
N ALA A 298 7.46 -1.72 37.08
CA ALA A 298 7.77 -2.82 36.19
C ALA A 298 9.28 -3.18 36.16
N GLY A 299 10.18 -2.21 36.36
CA GLY A 299 11.63 -2.44 36.43
C GLY A 299 12.11 -2.80 37.84
N ASP A 300 12.07 -1.82 38.75
CA ASP A 300 12.63 -1.91 40.11
C ASP A 300 11.59 -2.33 41.17
N GLY A 301 10.42 -2.83 40.75
CA GLY A 301 9.28 -3.10 41.62
C GLY A 301 8.90 -4.57 41.81
N SER A 302 8.00 -4.81 42.75
CA SER A 302 7.39 -6.12 43.01
C SER A 302 5.96 -5.93 43.51
N ARG A 303 5.06 -6.88 43.25
CA ARG A 303 3.68 -6.85 43.74
C ARG A 303 3.26 -8.21 44.28
N ASN A 304 2.48 -8.20 45.34
CA ASN A 304 1.77 -9.38 45.82
C ASN A 304 0.39 -8.98 46.39
N SER A 305 -0.31 -9.93 47.02
CA SER A 305 -1.64 -9.71 47.60
C SER A 305 -1.70 -8.61 48.67
N THR A 306 -0.56 -8.23 49.26
CA THR A 306 -0.46 -7.32 50.41
C THR A 306 0.07 -5.91 50.08
N GLY A 307 0.55 -5.68 48.84
CA GLY A 307 1.00 -4.37 48.38
C GLY A 307 1.78 -4.41 47.06
N THR A 308 2.09 -3.20 46.58
CA THR A 308 3.06 -2.96 45.50
C THR A 308 4.26 -2.22 46.08
N TRP A 309 5.46 -2.58 45.64
CA TRP A 309 6.71 -1.96 46.10
C TRP A 309 7.55 -1.47 44.95
N ILE A 310 8.29 -0.39 45.19
CA ILE A 310 9.43 0.04 44.39
C ILE A 310 10.66 0.02 45.30
N PHE A 311 11.77 -0.54 44.80
CA PHE A 311 13.02 -0.67 45.55
C PHE A 311 14.10 0.18 44.91
N GLN A 312 14.73 1.10 45.66
CA GLN A 312 15.79 1.93 45.09
C GLN A 312 16.86 2.29 46.13
N LYS A 313 18.13 2.16 45.72
CA LYS A 313 19.32 2.48 46.53
C LYS A 313 19.83 3.89 46.27
N LYS A 314 19.85 4.34 45.01
CA LYS A 314 20.51 5.58 44.59
C LYS A 314 19.74 6.83 45.07
N PRO A 315 20.36 7.79 45.79
CA PRO A 315 19.66 8.95 46.35
C PRO A 315 18.93 9.84 45.34
N LYS A 316 19.48 10.00 44.11
CA LYS A 316 18.85 10.83 43.07
C LYS A 316 17.54 10.21 42.59
N GLN A 317 17.56 8.92 42.24
CA GLN A 317 16.39 8.15 41.82
C GLN A 317 15.32 8.07 42.92
N ARG A 318 15.74 7.97 44.19
CA ARG A 318 14.81 8.05 45.34
C ARG A 318 13.99 9.34 45.36
N LYS A 319 14.63 10.49 45.16
CA LYS A 319 13.94 11.79 45.05
C LYS A 319 12.98 11.83 43.87
N THR A 320 13.36 11.22 42.73
CA THR A 320 12.47 11.10 41.56
C THR A 320 11.22 10.30 41.90
N ILE A 321 11.35 9.14 42.55
CA ILE A 321 10.21 8.29 42.95
C ILE A 321 9.30 9.03 43.93
N GLU A 322 9.87 9.67 44.96
CA GLU A 322 9.10 10.45 45.95
C GLU A 322 8.31 11.60 45.30
N ARG A 323 8.93 12.32 44.35
CA ARG A 323 8.24 13.36 43.58
C ARG A 323 7.08 12.78 42.77
N LEU A 324 7.32 11.70 42.02
CA LEU A 324 6.28 11.08 41.17
C LEU A 324 5.10 10.56 42.00
N LEU A 325 5.36 9.92 43.16
CA LEU A 325 4.30 9.44 44.05
C LEU A 325 3.48 10.60 44.63
N THR A 326 4.14 11.69 44.99
CA THR A 326 3.48 12.91 45.51
C THR A 326 2.63 13.59 44.43
N GLU A 327 3.18 13.77 43.22
CA GLU A 327 2.48 14.38 42.07
C GLU A 327 1.25 13.56 41.65
N ALA A 328 1.32 12.23 41.75
CA ALA A 328 0.20 11.35 41.48
C ALA A 328 -0.82 11.26 42.63
N GLY A 329 -0.59 11.91 43.77
CA GLY A 329 -1.47 11.86 44.94
C GLY A 329 -1.57 10.48 45.58
N ILE A 330 -0.47 9.71 45.56
CA ILE A 330 -0.41 8.34 46.07
C ILE A 330 0.17 8.35 47.48
N ASP A 331 -0.55 7.74 48.42
CA ASP A 331 -0.03 7.47 49.75
C ASP A 331 0.96 6.30 49.70
N TYR A 332 2.11 6.49 50.34
CA TYR A 332 3.14 5.46 50.44
C TYR A 332 3.80 5.47 51.82
N THR A 333 4.35 4.30 52.18
CA THR A 333 5.20 4.17 53.37
C THR A 333 6.62 3.82 52.94
N THR A 334 7.61 4.41 53.61
CA THR A 334 9.02 4.15 53.33
C THR A 334 9.67 3.36 54.45
N SER A 335 10.56 2.44 54.09
CA SER A 335 11.39 1.71 55.06
C SER A 335 12.77 1.48 54.47
N MET A 336 13.82 1.76 55.24
CA MET A 336 15.21 1.52 54.85
C MET A 336 15.65 0.12 55.25
N GLN A 337 16.21 -0.64 54.32
CA GLN A 337 16.82 -1.93 54.61
C GLN A 337 18.26 -1.77 55.10
N SER A 338 18.77 -2.78 55.82
CA SER A 338 20.16 -2.80 56.33
C SER A 338 21.24 -2.68 55.25
N ASN A 339 20.92 -3.06 54.01
CA ASN A 339 21.79 -2.97 52.83
C ASN A 339 21.75 -1.58 52.14
N GLY A 340 21.00 -0.62 52.70
CA GLY A 340 20.82 0.74 52.18
C GLY A 340 19.80 0.90 51.06
N VAL A 341 19.00 -0.14 50.74
CA VAL A 341 17.88 -0.05 49.79
C VAL A 341 16.65 0.55 50.48
N CYS A 342 16.10 1.62 49.91
CA CYS A 342 14.83 2.17 50.34
C CYS A 342 13.67 1.42 49.66
N ARG A 343 12.69 0.99 50.45
CA ARG A 343 11.47 0.36 49.97
C ARG A 343 10.30 1.32 50.10
N TYR A 344 9.65 1.63 48.98
CA TYR A 344 8.41 2.41 48.90
C TYR A 344 7.24 1.43 48.78
N ARG A 345 6.39 1.34 49.80
CA ARG A 345 5.19 0.48 49.78
C ARG A 345 3.97 1.32 49.42
N ILE A 346 3.33 0.96 48.33
CA ILE A 346 2.07 1.52 47.82
C ILE A 346 0.93 0.54 48.18
N PRO A 347 -0.14 1.01 48.85
CA PRO A 347 -1.31 0.19 49.13
C PRO A 347 -1.97 -0.33 47.84
N ASN A 348 -2.37 -1.60 47.82
CA ASN A 348 -2.96 -2.22 46.62
C ASN A 348 -4.23 -1.51 46.11
N ALA A 349 -5.02 -0.89 46.99
CA ALA A 349 -6.20 -0.11 46.60
C ALA A 349 -5.83 1.06 45.70
N GLN A 350 -4.72 1.75 45.98
CA GLN A 350 -4.20 2.83 45.14
C GLN A 350 -3.39 2.27 43.98
N ALA A 351 -2.68 1.15 44.15
CA ALA A 351 -1.92 0.53 43.06
C ALA A 351 -2.80 0.00 41.90
N ARG A 352 -4.11 -0.15 42.11
CA ARG A 352 -5.09 -0.47 41.06
C ARG A 352 -5.29 0.67 40.06
N THR A 353 -4.98 1.92 40.42
CA THR A 353 -5.07 3.06 39.47
C THR A 353 -3.98 3.00 38.39
N PHE A 354 -2.87 2.29 38.63
CA PHE A 354 -1.81 2.08 37.62
C PHE A 354 -2.12 0.92 36.66
N ASN A 355 -3.14 0.11 36.97
CA ASN A 355 -3.50 -1.11 36.24
C ASN A 355 -2.33 -2.12 36.10
N VAL A 356 -1.24 -2.02 36.89
CA VAL A 356 -0.05 -2.91 36.81
C VAL A 356 -0.19 -4.09 37.78
N GLU A 357 -0.49 -5.28 37.27
CA GLU A 357 -0.44 -6.53 38.04
C GLU A 357 0.83 -7.33 37.73
N THR A 358 1.94 -7.02 38.41
CA THR A 358 3.14 -7.86 38.38
C THR A 358 2.99 -9.05 39.33
N ASN A 359 2.11 -9.99 38.96
CA ASN A 359 2.24 -11.43 39.22
C ASN A 359 0.99 -12.16 38.66
N ASN A 360 1.07 -12.58 37.39
CA ASN A 360 0.21 -13.57 36.71
C ASN A 360 -1.22 -13.21 36.20
N ALA A 361 -1.63 -11.94 36.06
CA ALA A 361 -2.75 -11.59 35.16
C ALA A 361 -2.78 -10.09 34.74
N HIS A 362 -2.40 -9.82 33.49
CA HIS A 362 -2.83 -8.72 32.60
C HIS A 362 -2.68 -7.24 33.02
N LEU A 363 -1.44 -6.72 33.05
CA LEU A 363 -1.14 -5.52 32.25
C LEU A 363 -0.30 -5.95 31.05
N ASP A 364 -0.86 -5.81 29.85
CA ASP A 364 -0.05 -5.88 28.64
C ASP A 364 0.74 -4.58 28.52
N LEU A 365 1.96 -4.55 29.09
CA LEU A 365 2.85 -3.39 29.04
C LEU A 365 3.14 -2.93 27.62
N HIS A 366 3.11 -3.85 26.65
CA HIS A 366 3.28 -3.51 25.25
C HIS A 366 2.06 -2.74 24.72
N ALA A 367 0.84 -3.21 24.99
CA ALA A 367 -0.39 -2.47 24.68
C ALA A 367 -0.48 -1.12 25.42
N TYR A 368 -0.01 -1.07 26.67
CA TYR A 368 0.08 0.18 27.44
C TYR A 368 0.95 1.21 26.72
N VAL A 369 2.17 0.84 26.30
CA VAL A 369 3.07 1.71 25.54
C VAL A 369 2.43 2.19 24.24
N LEU A 370 1.71 1.33 23.50
CA LEU A 370 1.03 1.73 22.27
C LEU A 370 -0.11 2.74 22.48
N GLY A 371 -0.73 2.72 23.67
CA GLY A 371 -1.82 3.61 24.05
C GLY A 371 -1.37 4.93 24.69
N LEU A 372 -0.08 5.17 24.88
CA LEU A 372 0.46 6.40 25.45
C LEU A 372 0.67 7.49 24.39
N SER A 373 0.63 8.76 24.81
CA SER A 373 1.03 9.90 23.98
C SER A 373 2.54 9.91 23.72
N SER A 374 3.02 10.82 22.87
CA SER A 374 4.47 11.05 22.67
C SER A 374 5.18 11.42 23.98
N ALA A 375 4.65 12.39 24.73
CA ALA A 375 5.24 12.85 25.98
C ALA A 375 5.22 11.78 27.09
N ALA A 376 4.10 11.04 27.22
CA ALA A 376 3.98 10.01 28.24
C ALA A 376 4.86 8.78 27.94
N ARG A 377 5.04 8.40 26.66
CA ARG A 377 6.02 7.35 26.28
C ARG A 377 7.46 7.75 26.56
N GLN A 378 7.80 9.02 26.33
CA GLN A 378 9.13 9.52 26.65
C GLN A 378 9.38 9.44 28.17
N ALA A 379 8.42 9.86 29.00
CA ALA A 379 8.50 9.74 30.45
C ALA A 379 8.62 8.28 30.92
N PHE A 380 7.86 7.36 30.30
CA PHE A 380 7.96 5.92 30.55
C PHE A 380 9.37 5.37 30.24
N LEU A 381 9.93 5.72 29.08
CA LEU A 381 11.26 5.27 28.67
C LEU A 381 12.36 5.83 29.58
N GLU A 382 12.29 7.13 29.92
CA GLU A 382 13.25 7.79 30.81
C GLU A 382 13.24 7.18 32.21
N ALA A 383 12.07 6.85 32.75
CA ALA A 383 11.96 6.16 34.04
C ALA A 383 12.60 4.77 34.01
N PHE A 384 12.45 3.99 32.93
CA PHE A 384 13.16 2.72 32.76
C PHE A 384 14.68 2.90 32.66
N ILE A 385 15.14 3.96 31.99
CA ILE A 385 16.56 4.29 31.91
C ILE A 385 17.11 4.66 33.29
N ASP A 386 16.35 5.37 34.11
CA ASP A 386 16.76 5.72 35.47
C ASP A 386 16.77 4.51 36.43
N ALA A 387 15.84 3.57 36.24
CA ALA A 387 15.72 2.34 37.02
C ALA A 387 16.83 1.34 36.67
N GLU A 388 16.86 0.89 35.42
CA GLU A 388 17.66 -0.24 34.97
C GLU A 388 18.79 0.16 33.99
N GLY A 389 18.82 1.41 33.57
CA GLY A 389 19.74 1.89 32.55
C GLY A 389 21.15 2.16 33.04
N CYS A 390 22.10 2.03 32.12
CA CYS A 390 23.47 2.48 32.26
C CYS A 390 23.93 3.21 30.99
N THR A 391 25.02 3.96 31.08
CA THR A 391 25.64 4.60 29.92
C THR A 391 26.94 3.89 29.59
N ASP A 392 27.04 3.34 28.38
CA ASP A 392 28.26 2.74 27.85
C ASP A 392 28.76 3.56 26.64
N LYS A 393 29.95 4.16 26.77
CA LYS A 393 30.57 5.03 25.75
C LYS A 393 29.61 6.08 25.19
N GLY A 394 28.85 6.73 26.08
CA GLY A 394 27.88 7.77 25.73
C GLY A 394 26.58 7.26 25.10
N THR A 395 26.37 5.95 25.02
CA THR A 395 25.12 5.34 24.55
C THR A 395 24.34 4.75 25.71
N ILE A 396 23.03 5.00 25.73
CA ILE A 396 22.14 4.47 26.77
C ILE A 396 21.90 2.98 26.50
N CYS A 397 22.03 2.17 27.55
CA CYS A 397 21.81 0.73 27.53
C CYS A 397 20.86 0.38 28.67
N VAL A 398 19.84 -0.44 28.38
CA VAL A 398 18.90 -0.96 29.40
C VAL A 398 18.99 -2.48 29.37
N ALA A 399 19.32 -3.11 30.51
CA ALA A 399 19.45 -4.55 30.62
C ALA A 399 18.23 -5.14 31.34
N GLN A 400 17.58 -6.13 30.72
CA GLN A 400 16.36 -6.74 31.23
C GLN A 400 16.27 -8.22 30.77
N ASN A 401 15.59 -9.03 31.56
CA ASN A 401 15.30 -10.43 31.21
C ASN A 401 14.35 -10.50 30.00
N GLU A 402 14.47 -11.56 29.21
CA GLU A 402 13.59 -11.78 28.07
C GLU A 402 12.14 -11.95 28.53
N GLY A 403 11.23 -11.16 27.98
CA GLY A 403 9.82 -11.14 28.40
C GLY A 403 9.09 -9.83 28.07
N PRO A 404 7.86 -9.66 28.59
CA PRO A 404 6.99 -8.52 28.24
C PRO A 404 7.56 -7.14 28.58
N VAL A 405 8.36 -7.03 29.64
CA VAL A 405 9.01 -5.76 30.03
C VAL A 405 10.05 -5.35 28.98
N LEU A 406 10.88 -6.28 28.51
CA LEU A 406 11.86 -6.04 27.47
C LEU A 406 11.19 -5.62 26.14
N GLU A 407 10.08 -6.26 25.76
CA GLU A 407 9.31 -5.89 24.57
C GLU A 407 8.72 -4.47 24.70
N ALA A 408 8.19 -4.11 25.87
CA ALA A 408 7.68 -2.77 26.13
C ALA A 408 8.79 -1.70 26.03
N ILE A 409 9.96 -1.97 26.59
CA ILE A 409 11.14 -1.08 26.46
C ILE A 409 11.56 -0.96 25.00
N ARG A 410 11.61 -2.06 24.24
CA ARG A 410 11.99 -2.05 22.82
C ARG A 410 11.02 -1.21 21.98
N THR A 411 9.72 -1.43 22.15
CA THR A 411 8.68 -0.68 21.44
C THR A 411 8.69 0.80 21.85
N ALA A 412 8.83 1.11 23.14
CA ALA A 412 8.93 2.49 23.62
C ALA A 412 10.15 3.20 23.03
N ALA A 413 11.33 2.56 23.03
CA ALA A 413 12.55 3.10 22.44
C ALA A 413 12.37 3.39 20.94
N TYR A 414 11.80 2.46 20.18
CA TYR A 414 11.49 2.67 18.76
C TYR A 414 10.55 3.86 18.54
N LEU A 415 9.44 3.91 19.28
CA LEU A 415 8.43 4.96 19.14
C LEU A 415 8.93 6.33 19.62
N CYS A 416 9.93 6.38 20.51
CA CYS A 416 10.63 7.61 20.88
C CYS A 416 11.72 8.02 19.87
N GLY A 417 11.84 7.33 18.73
CA GLY A 417 12.76 7.69 17.65
C GLY A 417 14.19 7.16 17.81
N TYR A 418 14.40 6.14 18.64
CA TYR A 418 15.66 5.40 18.70
C TYR A 418 15.66 4.18 17.79
N GLU A 419 16.85 3.70 17.44
CA GLU A 419 17.06 2.36 16.90
C GLU A 419 17.48 1.42 18.03
N PRO A 420 16.57 0.60 18.59
CA PRO A 420 16.89 -0.30 19.69
C PRO A 420 17.70 -1.50 19.18
N ARG A 421 18.96 -1.62 19.62
CA ARG A 421 19.83 -2.75 19.26
C ARG A 421 20.00 -3.71 20.42
N GLU A 422 19.67 -4.98 20.18
CA GLU A 422 19.74 -6.02 21.20
C GLU A 422 21.12 -6.72 21.28
N TYR A 423 21.59 -6.91 22.51
CA TYR A 423 22.79 -7.66 22.87
C TYR A 423 22.52 -8.59 24.06
N GLY A 424 23.45 -9.49 24.39
CA GLY A 424 23.35 -10.36 25.56
C GLY A 424 22.91 -11.79 25.25
N SER A 425 22.62 -12.54 26.31
CA SER A 425 22.28 -13.98 26.28
C SER A 425 20.76 -14.19 26.35
N ASN A 426 20.27 -15.41 26.13
CA ASN A 426 18.84 -15.72 26.21
C ASN A 426 18.21 -15.52 27.60
N LYS A 427 19.01 -15.34 28.67
CA LYS A 427 18.50 -15.05 30.01
C LYS A 427 18.36 -13.55 30.28
N CYS A 428 19.32 -12.76 29.82
CA CYS A 428 19.38 -11.33 30.07
C CYS A 428 19.88 -10.62 28.80
N LYS A 429 19.04 -9.70 28.30
CA LYS A 429 19.26 -8.93 27.08
C LYS A 429 19.55 -7.48 27.44
N THR A 430 20.34 -6.82 26.61
CA THR A 430 20.60 -5.38 26.72
C THR A 430 20.14 -4.69 25.45
N ILE A 431 19.23 -3.73 25.58
CA ILE A 431 18.81 -2.84 24.51
C ILE A 431 19.67 -1.58 24.55
N ARG A 432 20.44 -1.36 23.49
CA ARG A 432 21.21 -0.13 23.29
C ARG A 432 20.41 0.83 22.41
N LEU A 433 20.15 2.03 22.91
CA LEU A 433 19.39 3.06 22.21
C LEU A 433 20.34 3.82 21.26
N THR A 434 20.29 3.49 19.97
CA THR A 434 21.18 4.09 18.97
C THR A 434 20.44 5.08 18.07
N LYS A 435 21.19 5.87 17.29
CA LYS A 435 20.60 6.80 16.31
C LYS A 435 19.78 6.02 15.28
N PRO A 436 18.64 6.56 14.81
CA PRO A 436 17.68 5.88 13.93
C PRO A 436 18.14 5.83 12.46
N ARG A 437 19.40 5.47 12.23
CA ARG A 437 20.00 5.47 10.89
C ARG A 437 20.96 4.29 10.69
N ILE A 438 20.85 3.63 9.55
CA ILE A 438 21.80 2.62 9.09
C ILE A 438 22.56 3.17 7.89
N THR A 439 23.88 3.27 8.02
CA THR A 439 24.74 3.78 6.94
C THR A 439 24.92 2.73 5.85
N GLY A 440 24.69 3.12 4.60
CA GLY A 440 24.97 2.31 3.43
C GLY A 440 26.45 1.91 3.30
N GLN A 441 27.38 2.68 3.89
CA GLN A 441 28.82 2.37 3.85
C GLN A 441 29.16 1.05 4.54
N LYS A 442 28.40 0.67 5.57
CA LYS A 442 28.57 -0.57 6.34
C LYS A 442 27.45 -1.57 6.06
N LEU A 443 26.69 -1.36 4.99
CA LEU A 443 25.58 -2.21 4.62
C LEU A 443 26.05 -3.24 3.60
N THR A 444 25.95 -4.51 3.95
CA THR A 444 26.19 -5.62 3.03
C THR A 444 24.84 -6.14 2.53
N LYS A 445 24.78 -6.48 1.24
CA LYS A 445 23.61 -7.11 0.62
C LYS A 445 23.99 -8.52 0.19
N THR A 446 23.34 -9.53 0.75
CA THR A 446 23.54 -10.92 0.35
C THR A 446 22.27 -11.47 -0.28
N LEU A 447 22.42 -12.39 -1.22
CA LEU A 447 21.28 -13.10 -1.80
C LEU A 447 20.61 -13.95 -0.69
N GLY A 448 19.32 -13.72 -0.45
CA GLY A 448 18.55 -14.46 0.55
C GLY A 448 17.90 -15.72 -0.05
N ASN A 449 16.98 -16.32 0.71
CA ASN A 449 16.18 -17.45 0.23
C ASN A 449 15.07 -16.99 -0.74
N ILE A 450 14.49 -17.94 -1.46
CA ILE A 450 13.21 -17.77 -2.15
C ILE A 450 12.11 -18.15 -1.17
N GLU A 451 11.21 -17.22 -0.86
CA GLU A 451 10.12 -17.44 0.09
C GLU A 451 8.86 -16.69 -0.36
N ASP A 452 7.71 -17.07 0.18
CA ASP A 452 6.47 -16.31 0.02
C ASP A 452 6.59 -14.96 0.72
N VAL A 453 6.12 -13.90 0.06
CA VAL A 453 6.26 -12.52 0.50
C VAL A 453 4.94 -11.76 0.48
N TRP A 454 4.83 -10.72 1.30
CA TRP A 454 3.65 -9.89 1.44
C TRP A 454 3.99 -8.41 1.57
N CYS A 455 3.06 -7.54 1.15
CA CYS A 455 3.15 -6.09 1.34
C CYS A 455 1.85 -5.50 1.87
N PRO A 456 1.86 -4.91 3.07
CA PRO A 456 0.84 -3.95 3.43
C PRO A 456 1.04 -2.66 2.63
N THR A 457 -0.07 -2.12 2.12
CA THR A 457 -0.13 -0.81 1.51
C THR A 457 -0.83 0.11 2.50
N THR A 458 -0.14 1.15 2.96
CA THR A 458 -0.71 2.18 3.83
C THR A 458 -1.00 3.49 3.10
N GLU A 459 -1.87 4.32 3.68
CA GLU A 459 -2.17 5.68 3.17
C GLU A 459 -0.91 6.57 3.14
N LEU A 460 -0.02 6.44 4.13
CA LEU A 460 1.24 7.18 4.21
C LEU A 460 2.36 6.59 3.33
N GLY A 461 2.15 5.43 2.70
CA GLY A 461 3.17 4.81 1.85
C GLY A 461 4.34 4.16 2.61
N SER A 462 4.25 4.09 3.94
CA SER A 462 5.25 3.52 4.83
C SER A 462 4.60 2.85 6.05
N TRP A 463 5.34 1.95 6.69
CA TRP A 463 4.86 1.16 7.82
C TRP A 463 6.02 0.62 8.67
N THR A 464 5.74 0.25 9.92
CA THR A 464 6.73 -0.30 10.86
C THR A 464 6.74 -1.83 10.79
N MET A 465 7.90 -2.38 10.44
CA MET A 465 8.17 -3.82 10.35
C MET A 465 9.02 -4.32 11.52
N ARG A 466 8.80 -5.56 11.94
CA ARG A 466 9.72 -6.34 12.78
C ARG A 466 10.18 -7.60 12.05
N GLN A 467 11.48 -7.92 12.17
CA GLN A 467 12.06 -9.21 11.79
C GLN A 467 13.04 -9.67 12.87
N GLY A 468 12.66 -10.70 13.61
CA GLY A 468 13.39 -11.11 14.81
C GLY A 468 13.45 -9.97 15.84
N SER A 469 14.65 -9.62 16.30
CA SER A 469 14.85 -8.52 17.25
C SER A 469 14.92 -7.13 16.59
N VAL A 470 14.90 -7.06 15.25
CA VAL A 470 15.04 -5.79 14.52
C VAL A 470 13.66 -5.19 14.30
N VAL A 471 13.46 -3.97 14.79
CA VAL A 471 12.28 -3.16 14.53
C VAL A 471 12.70 -1.98 13.66
N THR A 472 12.06 -1.80 12.50
CA THR A 472 12.44 -0.76 11.53
C THR A 472 11.22 -0.21 10.80
N LEU A 473 11.28 1.07 10.47
CA LEU A 473 10.43 1.73 9.51
C LEU A 473 10.79 1.28 8.08
N THR A 474 9.78 1.10 7.24
CA THR A 474 9.95 0.75 5.82
C THR A 474 8.83 1.31 4.92
N GLY A 475 8.94 1.16 3.59
CA GLY A 475 8.05 1.71 2.57
C GLY A 475 7.25 0.68 1.74
N ASN A 476 6.20 1.14 1.06
CA ASN A 476 5.43 0.34 0.09
C ASN A 476 6.21 0.10 -1.21
N SER A 477 6.03 -1.06 -1.85
CA SER A 477 6.59 -1.34 -3.20
C SER A 477 5.88 -0.52 -4.31
N ARG A 478 6.61 -0.05 -5.33
CA ARG A 478 6.12 0.87 -6.39
C ARG A 478 5.95 0.18 -7.77
N ILE A 479 4.92 0.61 -8.55
CA ILE A 479 4.45 0.05 -9.84
C ILE A 479 5.17 0.61 -11.09
N TYR A 480 5.60 1.87 -11.08
CA TYR A 480 6.19 2.51 -12.26
C TYR A 480 7.65 2.84 -11.98
N GLY A 481 8.56 2.24 -12.75
CA GLY A 481 10.00 2.23 -12.47
C GLY A 481 10.53 0.90 -11.90
N GLY A 482 9.87 -0.22 -12.20
CA GLY A 482 10.27 -1.54 -11.72
C GLY A 482 11.75 -1.85 -11.99
N GLY A 483 12.51 -2.10 -10.91
CA GLY A 483 13.91 -2.51 -10.98
C GLY A 483 14.11 -3.89 -11.61
N LEU A 484 15.37 -4.29 -11.76
CA LEU A 484 15.81 -5.51 -12.46
C LEU A 484 15.09 -6.79 -12.01
N ARG A 485 14.69 -6.87 -10.74
CA ARG A 485 14.10 -8.10 -10.18
C ARG A 485 12.60 -8.22 -10.38
N THR A 486 11.96 -7.09 -10.62
CA THR A 486 10.57 -6.98 -11.06
C THR A 486 10.47 -7.65 -12.43
N ILE A 487 11.36 -7.25 -13.37
CA ILE A 487 11.53 -7.86 -14.70
C ILE A 487 11.88 -9.35 -14.60
N LYS A 488 12.85 -9.73 -13.74
CA LYS A 488 13.24 -11.14 -13.54
C LYS A 488 12.04 -12.05 -13.20
N ARG A 489 11.23 -11.62 -12.24
CA ARG A 489 10.12 -12.41 -11.70
C ARG A 489 8.95 -12.55 -12.67
N GLN A 490 8.59 -11.48 -13.37
CA GLN A 490 7.50 -11.57 -14.36
C GLN A 490 7.85 -12.44 -15.55
N PHE A 491 9.06 -12.25 -16.10
CA PHE A 491 9.52 -13.01 -17.25
C PHE A 491 10.07 -14.38 -16.88
N ARG A 492 10.10 -14.71 -15.58
CA ARG A 492 10.68 -15.95 -15.04
C ARG A 492 12.08 -16.21 -15.62
N CYS A 493 12.89 -15.16 -15.73
CA CYS A 493 14.21 -15.21 -16.35
C CYS A 493 15.33 -15.13 -15.30
N SER A 494 16.58 -15.21 -15.73
CA SER A 494 17.77 -15.03 -14.88
C SER A 494 18.01 -13.55 -14.53
N MET A 495 18.86 -13.27 -13.54
CA MET A 495 19.21 -11.87 -13.18
C MET A 495 19.92 -11.14 -14.32
N ASP A 496 20.71 -11.85 -15.13
CA ASP A 496 21.45 -11.26 -16.23
C ASP A 496 20.54 -10.99 -17.43
N GLU A 497 19.57 -11.86 -17.71
CA GLU A 497 18.50 -11.58 -18.67
C GLU A 497 17.62 -10.42 -18.22
N ALA A 498 17.34 -10.29 -16.92
CA ALA A 498 16.56 -9.18 -16.41
C ALA A 498 17.31 -7.83 -16.46
N ARG A 499 18.62 -7.84 -16.18
CA ARG A 499 19.54 -6.72 -16.45
C ARG A 499 19.55 -6.34 -17.91
N LEU A 500 19.64 -7.34 -18.77
CA LEU A 500 19.61 -7.15 -20.22
C LEU A 500 18.27 -6.56 -20.67
N LEU A 501 17.14 -7.05 -20.15
CA LEU A 501 15.80 -6.54 -20.44
C LEU A 501 15.60 -5.10 -19.98
N LYS A 502 16.02 -4.74 -18.76
CA LYS A 502 15.96 -3.34 -18.29
C LYS A 502 16.88 -2.44 -19.09
N ARG A 503 18.10 -2.89 -19.38
CA ARG A 503 19.05 -2.13 -20.19
C ARG A 503 18.49 -1.92 -21.59
N ARG A 504 17.95 -2.96 -22.22
CA ARG A 504 17.23 -2.87 -23.49
C ARG A 504 16.07 -1.89 -23.42
N PHE A 505 15.29 -1.89 -22.33
CA PHE A 505 14.21 -0.92 -22.13
C PHE A 505 14.74 0.52 -22.06
N ASP A 506 15.76 0.76 -21.25
CA ASP A 506 16.33 2.09 -21.03
C ASP A 506 17.06 2.61 -22.27
N ASP A 507 17.78 1.73 -22.99
CA ASP A 507 18.44 2.02 -24.27
C ASP A 507 17.42 2.22 -25.39
N ALA A 508 16.29 1.49 -25.33
CA ALA A 508 15.18 1.67 -26.26
C ALA A 508 14.45 3.00 -26.01
N TYR A 509 14.29 3.41 -24.75
CA TYR A 509 13.44 4.53 -24.35
C TYR A 509 14.12 5.51 -23.35
N PRO A 510 15.22 6.17 -23.73
CA PRO A 510 15.93 7.10 -22.85
C PRO A 510 15.06 8.25 -22.32
N GLU A 511 14.10 8.73 -23.10
CA GLU A 511 13.26 9.87 -22.72
C GLU A 511 12.22 9.54 -21.65
N VAL A 512 11.89 8.24 -21.48
CA VAL A 512 11.04 7.77 -20.37
C VAL A 512 11.70 8.04 -19.02
N LYS A 513 13.02 7.84 -18.94
CA LYS A 513 13.80 8.18 -17.73
C LYS A 513 13.80 9.68 -17.50
N ASN A 514 13.99 10.47 -18.55
CA ASN A 514 14.01 11.93 -18.49
C ASN A 514 12.67 12.54 -18.06
N LEU A 515 11.54 11.92 -18.45
CA LEU A 515 10.21 12.33 -18.00
C LEU A 515 10.08 12.37 -16.47
N THR A 516 10.59 11.34 -15.80
CA THR A 516 10.51 11.27 -14.33
C THR A 516 11.26 12.45 -13.71
N ASN A 517 12.45 12.77 -14.21
CA ASN A 517 13.24 13.93 -13.78
C ASN A 517 12.49 15.26 -14.05
N ARG A 518 11.84 15.39 -15.21
CA ARG A 518 11.06 16.59 -15.56
C ARG A 518 9.86 16.79 -14.62
N ILE A 519 9.17 15.71 -14.27
CA ILE A 519 8.04 15.73 -13.32
C ILE A 519 8.52 16.20 -11.96
N GLU A 520 9.60 15.60 -11.46
CA GLU A 520 10.17 15.89 -10.15
C GLU A 520 10.61 17.36 -10.06
N TYR A 521 11.30 17.85 -11.10
CA TYR A 521 11.66 19.27 -11.23
C TYR A 521 10.43 20.19 -11.19
N ARG A 522 9.37 19.87 -11.95
CA ARG A 522 8.16 20.71 -12.03
C ARG A 522 7.38 20.74 -10.73
N LEU A 523 7.32 19.62 -10.01
CA LEU A 523 6.74 19.58 -8.67
C LEU A 523 7.53 20.45 -7.70
N HIS A 524 8.86 20.45 -7.80
CA HIS A 524 9.73 21.26 -6.95
C HIS A 524 9.64 22.77 -7.29
N ASP A 525 9.56 23.12 -8.57
CA ASP A 525 9.51 24.50 -9.05
C ASP A 525 8.12 25.15 -8.84
N GLN A 526 7.04 24.42 -9.17
CA GLN A 526 5.69 25.00 -9.29
C GLN A 526 4.70 24.46 -8.24
N GLY A 527 5.06 23.40 -7.51
CA GLY A 527 4.16 22.71 -6.57
C GLY A 527 3.07 21.86 -7.23
N PHE A 528 3.06 21.76 -8.56
CA PHE A 528 2.14 20.92 -9.31
C PHE A 528 2.73 20.52 -10.66
N ILE A 529 2.25 19.39 -11.19
CA ILE A 529 2.35 19.08 -12.62
C ILE A 529 1.01 19.36 -13.28
N SER A 530 1.04 19.69 -14.55
CA SER A 530 -0.19 20.00 -15.29
C SER A 530 -0.29 19.14 -16.53
N ASP A 531 -1.52 18.71 -16.83
CA ASP A 531 -1.85 18.25 -18.17
C ASP A 531 -1.64 19.40 -19.16
N LYS A 532 -0.65 19.27 -20.03
CA LYS A 532 -0.29 20.28 -21.03
C LYS A 532 -0.86 19.98 -22.41
N LEU A 533 -1.51 18.84 -22.59
CA LEU A 533 -1.94 18.34 -23.89
C LEU A 533 -3.40 18.69 -24.17
N ILE A 534 -4.24 18.70 -23.14
CA ILE A 534 -5.68 18.95 -23.29
C ILE A 534 -6.17 20.05 -22.35
N SER A 535 -6.20 19.78 -21.04
CA SER A 535 -7.07 20.53 -20.13
C SER A 535 -6.40 21.58 -19.28
N GLY A 536 -5.07 21.61 -19.21
CA GLY A 536 -4.36 22.45 -18.23
C GLY A 536 -4.49 21.96 -16.78
N ARG A 537 -5.19 20.84 -16.54
CA ARG A 537 -5.51 20.33 -15.19
C ARG A 537 -4.25 20.19 -14.36
N ARG A 538 -4.28 20.79 -13.15
CA ARG A 538 -3.16 20.76 -12.21
C ARG A 538 -3.31 19.61 -11.23
N PHE A 539 -2.26 18.83 -11.10
CA PHE A 539 -2.12 17.75 -10.12
C PHE A 539 -1.07 18.16 -9.10
N ARG A 540 -1.53 18.36 -7.86
CA ARG A 540 -0.65 18.55 -6.71
C ARG A 540 -0.27 17.17 -6.21
N VAL A 541 0.99 16.81 -6.43
CA VAL A 541 1.60 15.58 -5.93
C VAL A 541 2.80 16.04 -5.12
N ASP A 542 2.96 15.52 -3.91
CA ASP A 542 4.16 15.82 -3.14
C ASP A 542 5.41 15.36 -3.92
N VAL A 543 6.51 16.11 -3.88
CA VAL A 543 7.74 15.78 -4.62
C VAL A 543 8.24 14.36 -4.30
N LYS A 544 8.11 13.91 -3.05
CA LYS A 544 8.42 12.54 -2.61
C LYS A 544 7.64 11.43 -3.32
N ASP A 545 6.49 11.81 -3.86
CA ASP A 545 5.53 11.00 -4.60
C ASP A 545 5.61 11.27 -6.11
N ALA A 546 6.66 11.94 -6.60
CA ALA A 546 6.84 12.27 -8.02
C ALA A 546 6.72 11.07 -8.95
N TYR A 547 7.08 9.86 -8.49
CA TYR A 547 6.87 8.61 -9.22
C TYR A 547 5.40 8.33 -9.58
N LYS A 548 4.43 8.86 -8.82
CA LYS A 548 2.99 8.82 -9.14
C LYS A 548 2.62 9.83 -10.22
N GLY A 549 3.45 10.86 -10.43
CA GLY A 549 3.17 11.98 -11.33
C GLY A 549 2.93 11.54 -12.77
N THR A 550 3.67 10.56 -13.28
CA THR A 550 3.44 10.01 -14.62
C THR A 550 2.04 9.40 -14.73
N ASN A 551 1.62 8.62 -13.73
CA ASN A 551 0.29 8.02 -13.72
C ASN A 551 -0.82 9.08 -13.63
N TYR A 552 -0.61 10.14 -12.83
CA TYR A 552 -1.56 11.25 -12.71
C TYR A 552 -1.70 12.01 -14.04
N LEU A 553 -0.59 12.31 -14.72
CA LEU A 553 -0.61 12.96 -16.03
C LEU A 553 -1.32 12.09 -17.07
N VAL A 554 -0.95 10.81 -17.17
CA VAL A 554 -1.53 9.89 -18.16
C VAL A 554 -3.03 9.68 -17.91
N GLN A 555 -3.41 9.21 -16.71
CA GLN A 555 -4.82 8.91 -16.41
C GLN A 555 -5.69 10.16 -16.40
N GLY A 556 -5.15 11.29 -15.93
CA GLY A 556 -5.89 12.54 -15.86
C GLY A 556 -6.08 13.19 -17.22
N THR A 557 -5.10 13.07 -18.12
CA THR A 557 -5.26 13.54 -19.51
C THR A 557 -6.24 12.64 -20.27
N ALA A 558 -6.17 11.32 -20.10
CA ALA A 558 -7.17 10.40 -20.68
C ALA A 558 -8.59 10.71 -20.18
N ALA A 559 -8.74 11.02 -18.89
CA ALA A 559 -10.04 11.43 -18.33
C ALA A 559 -10.52 12.79 -18.89
N ALA A 560 -9.61 13.73 -19.13
CA ALA A 560 -9.93 15.02 -19.73
C ALA A 560 -10.34 14.86 -21.21
N LEU A 561 -9.61 14.04 -21.96
CA LEU A 561 -9.91 13.67 -23.35
C LEU A 561 -11.33 13.15 -23.49
N LEU A 562 -11.66 12.10 -22.71
CA LEU A 562 -12.98 11.50 -22.73
C LEU A 562 -14.07 12.53 -22.40
N LYS A 563 -13.87 13.36 -21.38
CA LYS A 563 -14.84 14.39 -20.99
C LYS A 563 -15.08 15.42 -22.10
N ALA A 564 -14.03 15.83 -22.81
CA ALA A 564 -14.15 16.73 -23.94
C ALA A 564 -14.94 16.06 -25.09
N SER A 565 -14.66 14.79 -25.40
CA SER A 565 -15.45 14.03 -26.37
C SER A 565 -16.92 13.90 -25.96
N LEU A 566 -17.21 13.69 -24.68
CA LEU A 566 -18.59 13.60 -24.18
C LEU A 566 -19.37 14.89 -24.35
N ASN A 567 -18.72 16.06 -24.18
CA ASN A 567 -19.36 17.34 -24.46
C ASN A 567 -19.73 17.46 -25.95
N ALA A 568 -18.80 17.11 -26.85
CA ALA A 568 -19.07 17.16 -28.29
C ALA A 568 -20.18 16.18 -28.71
N LEU A 569 -20.17 14.97 -28.15
CA LEU A 569 -21.22 13.98 -28.39
C LEU A 569 -22.59 14.45 -27.89
N HIS A 570 -22.62 15.14 -26.75
CA HIS A 570 -23.84 15.73 -26.22
C HIS A 570 -24.37 16.85 -27.14
N GLU A 571 -23.49 17.70 -27.67
CA GLU A 571 -23.86 18.75 -28.65
C GLU A 571 -24.40 18.17 -29.95
N ASP A 572 -23.85 17.03 -30.40
CA ASP A 572 -24.35 16.31 -31.57
C ASP A 572 -25.62 15.50 -31.29
N GLY A 573 -26.13 15.50 -30.06
CA GLY A 573 -27.35 14.80 -29.66
C GLY A 573 -27.20 13.29 -29.49
N VAL A 574 -25.98 12.76 -29.37
CA VAL A 574 -25.74 11.33 -29.20
C VAL A 574 -26.23 10.87 -27.81
N PRO A 575 -27.15 9.89 -27.73
CA PRO A 575 -27.71 9.41 -26.47
C PRO A 575 -26.75 8.43 -25.79
N VAL A 576 -25.72 8.98 -25.13
CA VAL A 576 -24.78 8.20 -24.31
C VAL A 576 -25.48 7.68 -23.06
N VAL A 577 -25.47 6.35 -22.88
CA VAL A 577 -26.15 5.66 -21.77
C VAL A 577 -25.19 5.09 -20.73
N ALA A 578 -23.93 4.80 -21.08
CA ALA A 578 -22.94 4.32 -20.12
C ALA A 578 -21.51 4.73 -20.48
N LEU A 579 -20.68 4.81 -19.44
CA LEU A 579 -19.25 5.11 -19.52
C LEU A 579 -18.46 4.06 -18.71
N ILE A 580 -17.56 3.34 -19.37
CA ILE A 580 -16.69 2.33 -18.75
C ILE A 580 -15.23 2.70 -18.99
N HIS A 581 -14.63 3.39 -18.02
CA HIS A 581 -13.27 3.94 -18.11
C HIS A 581 -13.08 4.88 -19.31
N ASP A 582 -12.62 4.37 -20.45
CA ASP A 582 -12.37 5.02 -21.72
C ASP A 582 -13.31 4.56 -22.85
N GLU A 583 -14.27 3.67 -22.53
CA GLU A 583 -15.35 3.21 -23.41
C GLU A 583 -16.62 4.07 -23.22
N VAL A 584 -17.23 4.47 -24.35
CA VAL A 584 -18.52 5.15 -24.44
C VAL A 584 -19.54 4.18 -25.00
N VAL A 585 -20.71 4.09 -24.38
CA VAL A 585 -21.83 3.28 -24.85
C VAL A 585 -23.04 4.17 -25.10
N ALA A 586 -23.60 4.12 -26.30
CA ALA A 586 -24.82 4.80 -26.70
C ALA A 586 -25.95 3.79 -27.02
N HIS A 587 -27.20 4.24 -26.92
CA HIS A 587 -28.40 3.45 -27.25
C HIS A 587 -29.21 4.21 -28.29
N VAL A 588 -29.28 3.69 -29.52
CA VAL A 588 -29.78 4.42 -30.70
C VAL A 588 -30.64 3.54 -31.61
N PRO A 589 -31.53 4.11 -32.44
CA PRO A 589 -32.29 3.35 -33.43
C PRO A 589 -31.38 2.51 -34.34
N GLU A 590 -31.84 1.34 -34.75
CA GLU A 590 -31.05 0.39 -35.55
C GLU A 590 -30.59 0.99 -36.89
N ASP A 591 -31.42 1.81 -37.52
CA ASP A 591 -31.12 2.49 -38.78
C ASP A 591 -30.09 3.63 -38.64
N GLU A 592 -29.88 4.16 -37.44
CA GLU A 592 -28.90 5.20 -37.13
C GLU A 592 -27.59 4.65 -36.53
N ALA A 593 -27.58 3.37 -36.14
CA ALA A 593 -26.53 2.82 -35.27
C ALA A 593 -25.12 2.91 -35.87
N GLU A 594 -24.98 2.65 -37.17
CA GLU A 594 -23.69 2.70 -37.84
C GLU A 594 -23.18 4.14 -38.00
N ASP A 595 -24.07 5.10 -38.31
CA ASP A 595 -23.73 6.52 -38.41
C ASP A 595 -23.31 7.08 -37.05
N VAL A 596 -24.00 6.69 -35.98
CA VAL A 596 -23.65 7.07 -34.61
C VAL A 596 -22.33 6.45 -34.17
N LYS A 597 -22.04 5.20 -34.56
CA LYS A 597 -20.74 4.57 -34.28
C LYS A 597 -19.60 5.37 -34.91
N GLU A 598 -19.72 5.71 -36.19
CA GLU A 598 -18.71 6.53 -36.89
C GLU A 598 -18.60 7.92 -36.27
N LEU A 599 -19.71 8.52 -35.83
CA LEU A 599 -19.71 9.80 -35.12
C LEU A 599 -19.01 9.71 -33.76
N ILE A 600 -19.25 8.66 -32.97
CA ILE A 600 -18.56 8.43 -31.70
C ILE A 600 -17.07 8.25 -31.92
N ILE A 601 -16.67 7.39 -32.86
CA ILE A 601 -15.25 7.20 -33.22
C ILE A 601 -14.61 8.53 -33.63
N LYS A 602 -15.32 9.32 -34.46
CA LYS A 602 -14.88 10.66 -34.87
C LYS A 602 -14.70 11.57 -33.66
N ARG A 603 -15.67 11.70 -32.74
CA ARG A 603 -15.56 12.58 -31.57
C ARG A 603 -14.57 12.11 -30.51
N LEU A 604 -14.33 10.80 -30.41
CA LEU A 604 -13.26 10.26 -29.57
C LEU A 604 -11.88 10.61 -30.13
N THR A 605 -11.75 10.71 -31.45
CA THR A 605 -10.46 10.95 -32.13
C THR A 605 -10.22 12.40 -32.57
N ASP A 606 -11.24 13.26 -32.59
CA ASP A 606 -11.16 14.65 -33.04
C ASP A 606 -10.68 15.61 -31.94
N HIS A 607 -9.39 15.55 -31.62
CA HIS A 607 -8.74 16.45 -30.68
C HIS A 607 -7.50 17.07 -31.31
N SER A 608 -7.66 18.22 -31.97
CA SER A 608 -6.59 18.89 -32.74
C SER A 608 -5.30 19.08 -31.94
N SER A 609 -5.38 19.56 -30.69
CA SER A 609 -4.20 19.79 -29.84
C SER A 609 -3.41 18.52 -29.51
N LEU A 610 -4.09 17.37 -29.47
CA LEU A 610 -3.46 16.09 -29.18
C LEU A 610 -3.04 15.34 -30.45
N ASN A 611 -3.83 15.46 -31.52
CA ASN A 611 -3.58 14.84 -32.83
C ASN A 611 -2.28 15.34 -33.48
N GLU A 612 -1.86 16.58 -33.19
CA GLU A 612 -0.53 17.09 -33.59
C GLU A 612 0.62 16.31 -32.93
N VAL A 613 0.39 15.74 -31.75
CA VAL A 613 1.39 15.03 -30.95
C VAL A 613 1.33 13.53 -31.24
N ILE A 614 0.15 12.93 -31.15
CA ILE A 614 -0.14 11.49 -31.29
C ILE A 614 -1.47 11.28 -32.03
N PRO A 615 -1.56 10.41 -33.06
CA PRO A 615 -2.84 10.11 -33.69
C PRO A 615 -3.71 9.27 -32.76
N LEU A 616 -4.87 9.82 -32.38
CA LEU A 616 -5.87 9.07 -31.63
C LEU A 616 -6.51 8.00 -32.50
N ARG A 617 -6.84 6.87 -31.87
CA ARG A 617 -7.56 5.76 -32.49
C ARG A 617 -8.67 5.32 -31.57
N ALA A 618 -9.82 5.04 -32.15
CA ALA A 618 -10.93 4.42 -31.46
C ALA A 618 -11.43 3.25 -32.30
N GLU A 619 -11.86 2.19 -31.62
CA GLU A 619 -12.54 1.07 -32.22
C GLU A 619 -13.94 1.00 -31.61
N GLY A 620 -14.87 0.35 -32.30
CA GLY A 620 -16.23 0.26 -31.80
C GLY A 620 -17.07 -0.66 -32.65
N GLY A 621 -18.23 -1.03 -32.11
CA GLY A 621 -19.18 -1.88 -32.80
C GLY A 621 -20.61 -1.61 -32.39
N VAL A 622 -21.51 -2.21 -33.17
CA VAL A 622 -22.95 -2.17 -33.00
C VAL A 622 -23.39 -3.53 -32.48
N TYR A 623 -24.16 -3.54 -31.39
CA TYR A 623 -24.45 -4.74 -30.63
C TYR A 623 -25.92 -4.78 -30.21
N ASP A 624 -26.50 -5.98 -30.21
CA ASP A 624 -27.80 -6.23 -29.57
C ASP A 624 -27.61 -6.38 -28.07
N HIS A 625 -26.58 -7.12 -27.66
CA HIS A 625 -26.19 -7.35 -26.27
C HIS A 625 -24.78 -6.85 -26.01
N TRP A 626 -24.53 -6.31 -24.81
CA TRP A 626 -23.18 -5.84 -24.45
C TRP A 626 -22.15 -6.98 -24.36
N SER A 627 -22.59 -8.25 -24.31
CA SER A 627 -21.72 -9.43 -24.48
C SER A 627 -21.10 -9.53 -25.87
N ASP A 628 -21.76 -8.98 -26.90
CA ASP A 628 -21.39 -9.17 -28.30
C ASP A 628 -20.12 -8.40 -28.67
N ALA A 629 -19.71 -7.45 -27.83
CA ALA A 629 -18.38 -6.82 -27.87
C ALA A 629 -17.23 -7.83 -27.62
N LYS A 630 -17.53 -9.07 -27.22
CA LYS A 630 -16.57 -10.15 -27.03
C LYS A 630 -17.08 -11.47 -27.63
N PRO A 631 -17.02 -11.64 -28.96
CA PRO A 631 -17.33 -12.93 -29.57
C PRO A 631 -16.35 -14.01 -29.11
N ALA A 632 -16.77 -15.27 -29.20
CA ALA A 632 -15.89 -16.40 -28.97
C ALA A 632 -14.72 -16.42 -29.98
N LYS A 633 -13.68 -17.22 -29.72
CA LYS A 633 -12.48 -17.26 -30.57
C LYS A 633 -12.75 -17.67 -32.03
N ASP A 634 -13.87 -18.35 -32.28
CA ASP A 634 -14.35 -18.75 -33.60
C ASP A 634 -15.31 -17.74 -34.24
N GLY A 635 -15.53 -16.59 -33.60
CA GLY A 635 -16.42 -15.52 -34.07
C GLY A 635 -17.89 -15.71 -33.70
N THR A 636 -18.26 -16.78 -33.01
CA THR A 636 -19.65 -17.01 -32.61
C THR A 636 -20.07 -16.08 -31.47
N LEU A 637 -21.31 -15.60 -31.52
CA LEU A 637 -21.92 -14.82 -30.44
C LEU A 637 -22.31 -15.74 -29.28
N PHE A 638 -22.14 -15.23 -28.07
CA PHE A 638 -22.57 -15.94 -26.88
C PHE A 638 -24.09 -15.83 -26.74
N VAL A 639 -24.80 -16.94 -26.95
CA VAL A 639 -26.22 -17.06 -26.63
C VAL A 639 -26.36 -18.06 -25.50
N PRO A 640 -26.85 -17.64 -24.32
CA PRO A 640 -26.99 -18.57 -23.22
C PRO A 640 -28.22 -19.49 -23.42
N GLU A 641 -28.16 -20.71 -22.87
CA GLU A 641 -29.21 -21.73 -23.03
C GLU A 641 -30.62 -21.30 -22.60
N TRP A 642 -30.74 -20.28 -21.74
CA TRP A 642 -32.03 -19.76 -21.26
C TRP A 642 -32.62 -18.68 -22.17
N ALA A 643 -31.86 -18.22 -23.17
CA ALA A 643 -32.30 -17.28 -24.20
C ALA A 643 -32.56 -17.97 -25.56
N ALA A 644 -32.07 -19.20 -25.73
CA ALA A 644 -32.42 -20.10 -26.82
C ALA A 644 -33.73 -20.83 -26.50
#